data_AF-A0A2E9QE24-F1
#
_entry.id   AF-A0A2E9QE24-F1
#
_cell.length_a   1.000
_cell.length_b   1.000
_cell.length_c   1.000
_cell.angle_alpha   90.00
_cell.angle_beta   90.00
_cell.angle_gamma   90.00
#
_symmetry.space_group_name_H-M   'P 1'
#
loop_
_entity.id
_entity.type
_entity.pdbx_description
1 polymer ?
#
loop_
_entity_poly.entity_id
_entity_poly.type
_entity_poly.pdbx_seq_one_letter_code
_entity_poly.pdbx_strand_id
1 'polypeptide(L)'
;MRDRKIRQRHLAGPGNTIPLQRLPGSPIPSADDSPWPATAGPEPNANRWTLALALILALFASGPADLAAEDKPDKAIPSSITRVHLFDGQALLLRTTAVDLPAGRIRLAFEDLPEKLLDETARLRLKGNSDLRLLDLRVETVVEKEFRTDEARDAEKELKAAEQELREATALYLAQVEQRKALSGIELKPSGDDRPIISIDRWKHIFGFVDNSLTDINARINELLGRIDSARRRLEIALTVADRYRSQKETKRKTVIVDLEASRAGNYELALEYGVEDAGWYPHYRLTLEESRSSTPSVKLATAVYVYNESGESWGNAKLTLSTADLTNPSRLPELQRWTIASVIRPGSDRMARKDEGYAETEADYAVNDVAEAPSSMHRSRESNGPAAEPVQTKKAAPRKALEQQQRMEQSVNEIRGYYEKNLADVKEELADQKAREARDLMDDFRESVNEQENYYYKRDFNNARKHASRTLDIIRRLTPAEKGQFQREIQQAQKIQSWSYEMEQSRKLKQNLTAPGKQVPGDFSMDAPLSVTVASDGVLRSVFISEKRYDASLSYEVSLNRNPGAYLTARIEYNDRQSLLAGPVDIYYGEDYGGTSRHPMVAPSEKYDLNLGKDPDIEIDREDRHYETSEGLFGTQRAVRYEQEFTIKNRRSYGVNMVLYGAVPQSADDRISIKNVKLQPAPEKQEDNGIARFRMNLKPGASEKVIIQYQLIHDRDVIPVMANEGGSR
;
A
#
# COMPACT_ATOMS: atom_id res chain seq x y z
N MET A 1 -57.53 5.04 -12.61
CA MET A 1 -57.52 6.53 -12.57
C MET A 1 -56.93 6.98 -11.24
N ARG A 2 -56.57 8.27 -11.19
CA ARG A 2 -56.09 9.13 -10.09
C ARG A 2 -56.81 8.87 -8.74
N ASP A 3 -56.23 9.18 -7.57
CA ASP A 3 -55.22 10.22 -7.29
C ASP A 3 -54.12 9.87 -6.25
N ARG A 4 -53.27 10.85 -5.88
CA ARG A 4 -51.97 10.71 -5.18
C ARG A 4 -51.91 11.27 -3.73
N LYS A 5 -50.79 10.91 -3.06
CA LYS A 5 -50.18 11.40 -1.79
C LYS A 5 -50.71 10.73 -0.50
N ILE A 6 -49.94 10.11 0.41
CA ILE A 6 -48.52 10.14 0.89
C ILE A 6 -48.30 11.01 2.15
N ARG A 7 -48.14 10.32 3.31
CA ARG A 7 -47.35 10.61 4.55
C ARG A 7 -47.64 11.95 5.29
N GLN A 8 -47.35 12.13 6.59
CA GLN A 8 -46.62 11.31 7.58
C GLN A 8 -47.26 11.42 9.00
N ARG A 9 -46.79 10.65 10.00
CA ARG A 9 -47.33 10.62 11.38
C ARG A 9 -46.55 11.49 12.38
N HIS A 10 -47.19 11.79 13.51
CA HIS A 10 -46.72 12.59 14.65
C HIS A 10 -46.70 11.76 15.96
N LEU A 11 -46.06 12.31 17.01
CA LEU A 11 -46.25 12.06 18.46
C LEU A 11 -45.66 10.78 19.14
N ALA A 12 -44.54 11.00 19.83
CA ALA A 12 -44.37 11.07 21.30
C ALA A 12 -44.65 9.87 22.26
N GLY A 13 -43.69 9.67 23.19
CA GLY A 13 -43.87 9.13 24.56
C GLY A 13 -43.71 7.61 24.73
N PRO A 14 -43.57 7.09 25.98
CA PRO A 14 -43.50 7.79 27.27
C PRO A 14 -42.09 7.70 27.95
N GLY A 15 -41.94 8.31 29.13
CA GLY A 15 -40.73 8.20 29.98
C GLY A 15 -40.98 7.46 31.30
N ASN A 16 -39.96 7.35 32.16
CA ASN A 16 -40.12 6.84 33.53
C ASN A 16 -39.09 7.47 34.51
N THR A 17 -39.33 7.42 35.82
CA THR A 17 -38.58 8.16 36.86
C THR A 17 -37.92 7.25 37.90
N ILE A 18 -36.77 7.67 38.44
CA ILE A 18 -36.09 7.09 39.62
C ILE A 18 -35.53 8.25 40.48
N PRO A 19 -35.70 8.25 41.82
CA PRO A 19 -35.33 9.38 42.68
C PRO A 19 -33.93 9.29 43.32
N LEU A 20 -33.44 10.42 43.85
CA LEU A 20 -32.25 10.55 44.69
C LEU A 20 -32.63 10.60 46.19
N GLN A 21 -31.78 10.04 47.06
CA GLN A 21 -31.81 10.28 48.51
C GLN A 21 -30.43 10.68 49.05
N ARG A 22 -30.40 11.29 50.25
CA ARG A 22 -29.25 12.00 50.83
C ARG A 22 -28.59 11.22 51.98
N LEU A 23 -27.34 11.61 52.27
CA LEU A 23 -26.61 11.28 53.50
C LEU A 23 -27.22 11.99 54.74
N PRO A 24 -26.90 11.52 55.98
CA PRO A 24 -27.73 11.78 57.17
C PRO A 24 -27.38 13.06 57.94
N GLY A 25 -28.29 13.45 58.84
CA GLY A 25 -28.09 14.50 59.85
C GLY A 25 -28.05 13.96 61.30
N SER A 26 -27.52 14.76 62.21
CA SER A 26 -27.48 14.52 63.67
C SER A 26 -28.50 15.42 64.40
N PRO A 27 -28.87 15.14 65.68
CA PRO A 27 -30.19 15.49 66.20
C PRO A 27 -30.34 16.87 66.88
N ILE A 28 -31.61 17.29 66.99
CA ILE A 28 -32.16 18.41 67.80
C ILE A 28 -32.27 17.98 69.28
N PRO A 29 -32.32 18.89 70.28
CA PRO A 29 -33.51 19.72 70.64
C PRO A 29 -33.18 21.21 70.92
N SER A 30 -34.08 22.17 71.17
CA SER A 30 -35.57 22.30 71.09
C SER A 30 -35.97 23.77 71.41
N ALA A 31 -37.22 24.18 71.10
CA ALA A 31 -37.93 25.38 71.61
C ALA A 31 -37.41 26.77 71.16
N ASP A 32 -38.23 27.83 71.10
CA ASP A 32 -39.64 27.93 70.65
C ASP A 32 -39.95 29.41 70.28
N ASP A 33 -41.17 29.66 69.76
CA ASP A 33 -41.86 30.96 69.64
C ASP A 33 -41.32 32.09 68.70
N SER A 34 -42.31 32.79 68.12
CA SER A 34 -42.26 34.05 67.34
C SER A 34 -43.10 35.11 68.12
N PRO A 35 -43.33 36.40 67.71
CA PRO A 35 -43.28 36.99 66.36
C PRO A 35 -42.87 38.51 66.24
N TRP A 36 -43.18 39.10 65.06
CA TRP A 36 -43.03 40.51 64.62
C TRP A 36 -44.06 41.50 65.25
N PRO A 37 -43.84 42.84 65.25
CA PRO A 37 -44.09 43.80 64.12
C PRO A 37 -42.93 44.85 63.93
N ALA A 38 -42.72 45.65 62.85
CA ALA A 38 -43.53 46.53 61.96
C ALA A 38 -44.00 47.87 62.61
N THR A 39 -43.99 49.08 62.00
CA THR A 39 -43.76 49.60 60.61
C THR A 39 -42.56 50.60 60.55
N ALA A 40 -42.38 51.74 59.82
CA ALA A 40 -43.16 52.67 58.94
C ALA A 40 -42.26 53.51 57.96
N GLY A 41 -42.75 54.63 57.38
CA GLY A 41 -42.04 55.61 56.48
C GLY A 41 -42.11 57.08 57.00
N PRO A 42 -41.99 58.18 56.19
CA PRO A 42 -42.06 58.32 54.70
C PRO A 42 -41.00 59.25 54.02
N GLU A 43 -41.16 59.55 52.71
CA GLU A 43 -40.39 60.54 51.89
C GLU A 43 -40.94 62.00 51.97
N PRO A 44 -40.33 63.03 51.32
CA PRO A 44 -40.66 63.33 49.89
C PRO A 44 -39.59 64.03 48.98
N ASN A 45 -39.67 63.75 47.67
CA ASN A 45 -39.47 64.63 46.48
C ASN A 45 -38.43 65.78 46.44
N ALA A 46 -37.56 65.79 45.39
CA ALA A 46 -37.70 66.69 44.21
C ALA A 46 -36.53 66.65 43.18
N ASN A 47 -36.81 67.10 41.95
CA ASN A 47 -35.89 67.62 40.91
C ASN A 47 -34.77 66.73 40.30
N ARG A 48 -35.19 65.90 39.34
CA ARG A 48 -34.53 65.83 38.00
C ARG A 48 -34.70 67.21 37.33
N TRP A 49 -33.91 67.71 36.37
CA TRP A 49 -33.06 67.11 35.34
C TRP A 49 -31.88 68.06 35.01
N THR A 50 -30.67 67.56 34.71
CA THR A 50 -29.67 68.24 33.82
C THR A 50 -28.41 67.41 33.52
N LEU A 51 -28.00 66.48 34.40
CA LEU A 51 -26.74 65.72 34.26
C LEU A 51 -26.94 64.25 33.87
N ALA A 52 -27.72 63.99 32.81
CA ALA A 52 -28.03 62.64 32.32
C ALA A 52 -27.80 62.42 30.82
N LEU A 53 -27.16 63.37 30.11
CA LEU A 53 -26.90 63.29 28.66
C LEU A 53 -25.41 63.08 28.30
N ALA A 54 -24.52 63.01 29.30
CA ALA A 54 -23.08 62.81 29.10
C ALA A 54 -22.56 61.42 29.50
N LEU A 55 -23.38 60.57 30.15
CA LEU A 55 -22.96 59.26 30.66
C LEU A 55 -23.48 58.05 29.84
N ILE A 56 -24.32 58.28 28.83
CA ILE A 56 -24.90 57.22 27.98
C ILE A 56 -24.05 56.97 26.72
N LEU A 57 -23.17 57.91 26.36
CA LEU A 57 -22.19 57.76 25.26
C LEU A 57 -20.88 57.07 25.66
N ALA A 58 -20.72 56.71 26.94
CA ALA A 58 -19.57 55.95 27.46
C ALA A 58 -19.92 54.48 27.80
N LEU A 59 -21.19 54.07 27.67
CA LEU A 59 -21.70 52.73 28.01
C LEU A 59 -22.17 51.91 26.79
N PHE A 60 -21.87 52.39 25.57
CA PHE A 60 -22.02 51.67 24.31
C PHE A 60 -20.67 51.30 23.66
N ALA A 61 -19.59 51.31 24.44
CA ALA A 61 -18.25 50.84 24.04
C ALA A 61 -17.91 49.43 24.59
N SER A 62 -18.86 48.77 25.26
CA SER A 62 -18.71 47.44 25.84
C SER A 62 -19.98 46.60 25.59
N GLY A 63 -20.26 46.31 24.32
CA GLY A 63 -21.14 45.19 23.98
C GLY A 63 -20.47 43.84 24.34
N PRO A 64 -21.19 42.72 24.25
CA PRO A 64 -20.62 41.39 24.45
C PRO A 64 -19.72 40.99 23.27
N ALA A 65 -18.56 41.65 23.14
CA ALA A 65 -17.49 41.33 22.21
C ALA A 65 -16.65 40.14 22.73
N ASP A 66 -17.34 39.09 23.19
CA ASP A 66 -16.79 37.87 23.79
C ASP A 66 -17.54 36.63 23.27
N LEU A 67 -17.96 36.71 22.01
CA LEU A 67 -18.49 35.63 21.19
C LEU A 67 -17.77 35.70 19.84
N ALA A 68 -17.10 34.62 19.46
CA ALA A 68 -16.21 34.54 18.29
C ALA A 68 -14.99 35.48 18.33
N ALA A 69 -14.24 35.45 19.44
CA ALA A 69 -12.78 35.38 19.28
C ALA A 69 -12.46 34.09 18.48
N GLU A 70 -11.54 34.14 17.51
CA GLU A 70 -11.13 32.93 16.79
C GLU A 70 -10.42 31.97 17.76
N ASP A 71 -10.89 30.72 17.87
CA ASP A 71 -10.36 29.71 18.80
C ASP A 71 -9.01 29.13 18.33
N LYS A 72 -8.06 30.00 17.99
CA LYS A 72 -6.71 29.65 17.54
C LYS A 72 -5.79 29.36 18.73
N PRO A 73 -4.84 28.43 18.62
CA PRO A 73 -3.84 28.22 19.66
C PRO A 73 -2.83 29.37 19.71
N ASP A 74 -2.36 29.72 20.91
CA ASP A 74 -1.34 30.77 21.09
C ASP A 74 0.00 30.37 20.45
N LYS A 75 0.29 29.07 20.41
CA LYS A 75 1.58 28.51 19.96
C LYS A 75 1.44 27.06 19.47
N ALA A 76 1.68 26.84 18.19
CA ALA A 76 1.99 25.51 17.65
C ALA A 76 3.38 25.06 18.13
N ILE A 77 3.55 23.77 18.46
CA ILE A 77 4.82 23.25 19.01
C ILE A 77 5.40 22.11 18.17
N PRO A 78 6.62 22.27 17.59
CA PRO A 78 7.34 21.16 16.98
C PRO A 78 7.74 20.13 18.05
N SER A 79 7.53 18.86 17.74
CA SER A 79 7.76 17.75 18.69
C SER A 79 8.16 16.47 17.96
N SER A 80 9.01 15.65 18.59
CA SER A 80 9.60 14.45 17.99
C SER A 80 9.22 13.18 18.76
N ILE A 81 8.89 12.10 18.04
CA ILE A 81 8.64 10.77 18.62
C ILE A 81 9.98 10.20 19.13
N THR A 82 10.06 9.89 20.42
CA THR A 82 11.28 9.35 21.05
C THR A 82 11.13 7.91 21.54
N ARG A 83 9.89 7.46 21.76
CA ARG A 83 9.59 6.10 22.23
C ARG A 83 8.27 5.61 21.63
N VAL A 84 8.21 4.33 21.28
CA VAL A 84 7.06 3.66 20.68
C VAL A 84 6.82 2.34 21.40
N HIS A 85 5.58 2.07 21.81
CA HIS A 85 5.15 0.78 22.36
C HIS A 85 4.29 0.08 21.32
N LEU A 86 4.71 -1.08 20.84
CA LEU A 86 4.04 -1.82 19.76
C LEU A 86 3.19 -2.96 20.33
N PHE A 87 1.94 -3.02 19.92
CA PHE A 87 0.96 -4.04 20.27
C PHE A 87 0.54 -4.81 18.99
N ASP A 88 -0.52 -5.61 19.06
CA ASP A 88 -1.06 -6.31 17.89
C ASP A 88 -1.93 -5.38 17.03
N GLY A 89 -1.29 -4.62 16.14
CA GLY A 89 -1.95 -3.71 15.19
C GLY A 89 -2.20 -2.27 15.71
N GLN A 90 -1.81 -1.98 16.94
CA GLN A 90 -1.80 -0.63 17.52
C GLN A 90 -0.40 -0.27 18.05
N ALA A 91 -0.10 1.02 18.14
CA ALA A 91 1.09 1.54 18.79
C ALA A 91 0.79 2.72 19.72
N LEU A 92 1.43 2.80 20.89
CA LEU A 92 1.40 3.97 21.78
C LEU A 92 2.70 4.77 21.60
N LEU A 93 2.57 5.95 20.99
CA LEU A 93 3.66 6.88 20.69
C LEU A 93 3.88 7.83 21.86
N LEU A 94 5.14 8.15 22.14
CA LEU A 94 5.53 9.23 23.04
C LEU A 94 6.36 10.28 22.26
N ARG A 95 5.76 11.45 22.06
CA ARG A 95 6.46 12.65 21.60
C ARG A 95 7.04 13.41 22.77
N THR A 96 8.15 14.10 22.54
CA THR A 96 8.77 15.03 23.48
C THR A 96 9.07 16.35 22.80
N THR A 97 9.04 17.43 23.58
CA THR A 97 9.42 18.79 23.17
C THR A 97 9.81 19.61 24.41
N ALA A 98 10.68 20.59 24.22
CA ALA A 98 11.08 21.54 25.24
C ALA A 98 10.62 22.93 24.82
N VAL A 99 9.82 23.60 25.65
CA VAL A 99 9.17 24.87 25.29
C VAL A 99 9.32 25.90 26.39
N ASP A 100 9.75 27.11 26.00
CA ASP A 100 9.69 28.28 26.88
C ASP A 100 8.25 28.80 26.96
N LEU A 101 7.74 28.88 28.19
CA LEU A 101 6.40 29.35 28.53
C LEU A 101 6.48 30.59 29.45
N PRO A 102 5.62 31.60 29.28
CA PRO A 102 5.46 32.69 30.24
C PRO A 102 4.75 32.21 31.51
N ALA A 103 4.76 33.02 32.57
CA ALA A 103 3.87 32.81 33.71
C ALA A 103 2.42 33.18 33.33
N GLY A 104 1.44 32.42 33.79
CA GLY A 104 0.03 32.61 33.47
C GLY A 104 -0.57 31.42 32.71
N ARG A 105 -1.69 31.63 32.02
CA ARG A 105 -2.32 30.61 31.16
C ARG A 105 -1.83 30.72 29.72
N ILE A 106 -1.77 29.58 29.04
CA ILE A 106 -1.38 29.50 27.62
C ILE A 106 -2.00 28.27 26.95
N ARG A 107 -2.44 28.45 25.71
CA ARG A 107 -2.97 27.40 24.83
C ARG A 107 -1.91 26.93 23.85
N LEU A 108 -1.64 25.62 23.86
CA LEU A 108 -0.62 24.99 23.05
C LEU A 108 -1.25 23.97 22.10
N ALA A 109 -0.75 23.88 20.87
CA ALA A 109 -1.20 22.90 19.89
C ALA A 109 -0.08 21.95 19.47
N PHE A 110 -0.38 20.65 19.52
CA PHE A 110 0.38 19.60 18.83
C PHE A 110 -0.34 19.30 17.52
N GLU A 111 0.12 19.93 16.45
CA GLU A 111 -0.41 19.82 15.09
C GLU A 111 0.21 18.62 14.34
N ASP A 112 -0.25 18.36 13.11
CA ASP A 112 0.25 17.30 12.20
C ASP A 112 0.13 15.85 12.74
N LEU A 113 -0.85 15.58 13.61
CA LEU A 113 -1.11 14.23 14.13
C LEU A 113 -2.01 13.43 13.16
N PRO A 114 -1.91 12.09 13.09
CA PRO A 114 -2.62 11.30 12.09
C PRO A 114 -4.12 11.16 12.38
N GLU A 115 -4.95 10.98 11.33
CA GLU A 115 -6.37 10.63 11.47
C GLU A 115 -6.58 9.39 12.36
N LYS A 116 -5.66 8.43 12.30
CA LYS A 116 -5.64 7.16 13.04
C LYS A 116 -5.28 7.28 14.53
N LEU A 117 -5.11 8.50 15.06
CA LEU A 117 -4.93 8.73 16.49
C LEU A 117 -6.19 8.32 17.26
N LEU A 118 -6.02 7.53 18.31
CA LEU A 118 -7.07 7.01 19.18
C LEU A 118 -7.38 8.03 20.29
N ASP A 119 -8.44 8.82 20.14
CA ASP A 119 -8.66 10.05 20.93
C ASP A 119 -8.66 9.80 22.46
N GLU A 120 -9.31 8.73 22.90
CA GLU A 120 -9.39 8.26 24.31
C GLU A 120 -8.02 7.94 24.97
N THR A 121 -6.95 7.86 24.17
CA THR A 121 -5.60 7.54 24.64
C THR A 121 -4.69 8.76 24.77
N ALA A 122 -5.10 9.94 24.28
CA ALA A 122 -4.29 11.15 24.27
C ALA A 122 -4.07 11.69 25.71
N ARG A 123 -2.80 11.79 26.12
CA ARG A 123 -2.40 12.15 27.49
C ARG A 123 -1.14 13.01 27.50
N LEU A 124 -1.15 14.11 28.24
CA LEU A 124 0.05 14.92 28.48
C LEU A 124 0.78 14.47 29.76
N ARG A 125 2.09 14.27 29.65
CA ARG A 125 2.99 13.94 30.77
C ARG A 125 3.85 15.16 31.11
N LEU A 126 3.55 15.79 32.25
CA LEU A 126 4.30 16.93 32.81
C LEU A 126 5.44 16.41 33.72
N LYS A 127 6.53 15.94 33.10
CA LYS A 127 7.63 15.27 33.81
C LYS A 127 8.45 16.27 34.65
N GLY A 128 8.33 16.19 35.97
CA GLY A 128 9.14 16.97 36.92
C GLY A 128 8.71 18.43 37.13
N ASN A 129 7.67 18.88 36.43
CA ASN A 129 7.25 20.29 36.42
C ASN A 129 6.15 20.55 37.46
N SER A 130 6.54 20.75 38.74
CA SER A 130 5.61 21.17 39.82
C SER A 130 4.85 22.46 39.49
N ASP A 131 5.46 23.31 38.68
CA ASP A 131 5.02 24.67 38.40
C ASP A 131 3.97 24.73 37.28
N LEU A 132 3.72 23.62 36.57
CA LEU A 132 2.73 23.49 35.50
C LEU A 132 1.49 22.73 35.94
N ARG A 133 0.31 23.26 35.58
CA ARG A 133 -0.99 22.62 35.75
C ARG A 133 -1.70 22.46 34.41
N LEU A 134 -2.18 21.26 34.12
CA LEU A 134 -3.09 21.01 33.01
C LEU A 134 -4.50 21.51 33.36
N LEU A 135 -5.13 22.26 32.47
CA LEU A 135 -6.50 22.76 32.62
C LEU A 135 -7.49 21.97 31.73
N ASP A 136 -7.16 21.82 30.44
CA ASP A 136 -7.93 21.07 29.45
C ASP A 136 -6.99 20.35 28.46
N LEU A 137 -7.45 19.23 27.91
CA LEU A 137 -6.84 18.55 26.78
C LEU A 137 -7.95 18.00 25.89
N ARG A 138 -7.97 18.44 24.63
CA ARG A 138 -8.95 18.01 23.63
C ARG A 138 -8.28 17.65 22.30
N VAL A 139 -8.90 16.74 21.56
CA VAL A 139 -8.46 16.35 20.22
C VAL A 139 -9.45 16.90 19.19
N GLU A 140 -8.94 17.65 18.22
CA GLU A 140 -9.73 18.25 17.17
C GLU A 140 -9.31 17.68 15.80
N THR A 141 -10.28 17.32 14.96
CA THR A 141 -10.01 16.80 13.61
C THR A 141 -10.05 17.94 12.60
N VAL A 142 -8.89 18.25 12.01
CA VAL A 142 -8.73 19.26 10.96
C VAL A 142 -8.83 18.56 9.60
N VAL A 143 -9.79 18.99 8.77
CA VAL A 143 -9.91 18.48 7.39
C VAL A 143 -9.09 19.37 6.47
N GLU A 144 -7.89 18.93 6.14
CA GLU A 144 -7.04 19.59 5.15
C GLU A 144 -7.45 19.18 3.73
N LYS A 145 -7.46 20.17 2.83
CA LYS A 145 -7.64 19.95 1.39
C LYS A 145 -6.26 20.06 0.78
N GLU A 146 -5.77 19.00 0.12
CA GLU A 146 -4.36 18.84 -0.31
C GLU A 146 -3.81 19.94 -1.25
N PHE A 147 -4.66 20.87 -1.71
CA PHE A 147 -4.33 22.12 -2.43
C PHE A 147 -3.35 23.09 -1.71
N ARG A 148 -2.64 22.66 -0.66
CA ARG A 148 -1.77 23.51 0.18
C ARG A 148 -0.44 22.85 0.60
N THR A 149 -0.01 21.77 -0.05
CA THR A 149 1.43 21.46 -0.06
C THR A 149 2.18 22.56 -0.84
N ASP A 150 3.42 22.87 -0.45
CA ASP A 150 4.23 23.88 -1.16
C ASP A 150 4.44 23.49 -2.63
N GLU A 151 4.55 22.18 -2.90
CA GLU A 151 4.70 21.58 -4.22
C GLU A 151 3.49 21.83 -5.13
N ALA A 152 2.26 21.84 -4.59
CA ALA A 152 1.06 22.14 -5.36
C ALA A 152 1.00 23.61 -5.78
N ARG A 153 1.41 24.53 -4.88
CA ARG A 153 1.52 25.96 -5.18
C ARG A 153 2.61 26.24 -6.22
N ASP A 154 3.74 25.56 -6.11
CA ASP A 154 4.83 25.69 -7.07
C ASP A 154 4.48 25.09 -8.44
N ALA A 155 3.68 24.01 -8.49
CA ALA A 155 3.12 23.48 -9.73
C ALA A 155 2.16 24.47 -10.41
N GLU A 156 1.26 25.12 -9.66
CA GLU A 156 0.36 26.15 -10.21
C GLU A 156 1.13 27.37 -10.72
N LYS A 157 2.23 27.73 -10.05
CA LYS A 157 3.14 28.82 -10.46
C LYS A 157 3.87 28.51 -11.76
N GLU A 158 4.42 27.29 -11.91
CA GLU A 158 5.06 26.85 -13.14
C GLU A 158 4.06 26.70 -14.31
N LEU A 159 2.83 26.26 -14.05
CA LEU A 159 1.74 26.25 -15.03
C LEU A 159 1.48 27.66 -15.60
N LYS A 160 1.33 28.66 -14.72
CA LYS A 160 1.14 30.06 -15.11
C LYS A 160 2.35 30.64 -15.87
N ALA A 161 3.57 30.25 -15.48
CA ALA A 161 4.79 30.67 -16.18
C ALA A 161 4.88 30.08 -17.59
N ALA A 162 4.60 28.79 -17.76
CA ALA A 162 4.63 28.11 -19.06
C ALA A 162 3.50 28.57 -20.00
N GLU A 163 2.31 28.83 -19.45
CA GLU A 163 1.19 29.43 -20.19
C GLU A 163 1.56 30.82 -20.74
N GLN A 164 2.24 31.63 -19.91
CA GLN A 164 2.70 32.96 -20.29
C GLN A 164 3.81 32.91 -21.35
N GLU A 165 4.80 32.02 -21.21
CA GLU A 165 5.86 31.80 -22.19
C GLU A 165 5.30 31.44 -23.58
N LEU A 166 4.28 30.56 -23.62
CA LEU A 166 3.59 30.19 -24.85
C LEU A 166 2.79 31.36 -25.46
N ARG A 167 2.10 32.16 -24.63
CA ARG A 167 1.39 33.38 -25.09
C ARG A 167 2.35 34.36 -25.76
N GLU A 168 3.49 34.64 -25.12
CA GLU A 168 4.47 35.61 -25.62
C GLU A 168 5.14 35.15 -26.92
N ALA A 169 5.56 33.88 -27.00
CA ALA A 169 6.13 33.32 -28.22
C ALA A 169 5.11 33.32 -29.38
N THR A 170 3.84 33.01 -29.10
CA THR A 170 2.75 33.03 -30.10
C THR A 170 2.44 34.46 -30.59
N ALA A 171 2.41 35.44 -29.70
CA ALA A 171 2.17 36.84 -30.06
C ALA A 171 3.29 37.40 -30.97
N LEU A 172 4.55 37.10 -30.64
CA LEU A 172 5.70 37.47 -31.47
C LEU A 172 5.67 36.80 -32.85
N TYR A 173 5.31 35.51 -32.91
CA TYR A 173 5.16 34.78 -34.17
C TYR A 173 4.08 35.42 -35.08
N LEU A 174 2.90 35.73 -34.53
CA LEU A 174 1.83 36.36 -35.29
C LEU A 174 2.24 37.73 -35.85
N ALA A 175 2.95 38.55 -35.06
CA ALA A 175 3.50 39.83 -35.53
C ALA A 175 4.51 39.65 -36.67
N GLN A 176 5.39 38.64 -36.62
CA GLN A 176 6.31 38.33 -37.72
C GLN A 176 5.60 37.82 -38.97
N VAL A 177 4.53 37.02 -38.83
CA VAL A 177 3.70 36.56 -39.95
C VAL A 177 2.97 37.73 -40.62
N GLU A 178 2.45 38.69 -39.84
CA GLU A 178 1.84 39.91 -40.37
C GLU A 178 2.86 40.81 -41.07
N GLN A 179 4.04 41.03 -40.46
CA GLN A 179 5.14 41.78 -41.08
C GLN A 179 5.61 41.14 -42.40
N ARG A 180 5.72 39.80 -42.44
CA ARG A 180 6.03 39.05 -43.67
C ARG A 180 4.96 39.26 -44.74
N LYS A 181 3.68 39.17 -44.36
CA LYS A 181 2.54 39.41 -45.26
C LYS A 181 2.60 40.82 -45.85
N ALA A 182 2.82 41.84 -45.02
CA ALA A 182 2.95 43.23 -45.45
C ALA A 182 4.10 43.42 -46.47
N LEU A 183 5.29 42.87 -46.20
CA LEU A 183 6.45 42.93 -47.12
C LEU A 183 6.21 42.16 -48.42
N SER A 184 5.57 40.99 -48.36
CA SER A 184 5.21 40.21 -49.57
C SER A 184 4.09 40.87 -50.41
N GLY A 185 3.30 41.76 -49.80
CA GLY A 185 2.19 42.48 -50.44
C GLY A 185 2.59 43.79 -51.13
N ILE A 186 3.88 44.14 -51.19
CA ILE A 186 4.36 45.38 -51.82
C ILE A 186 4.30 45.23 -53.35
N GLU A 187 3.15 45.53 -53.94
CA GLU A 187 3.02 45.69 -55.39
C GLU A 187 3.80 46.93 -55.87
N LEU A 188 4.99 46.74 -56.43
CA LEU A 188 5.82 47.80 -57.01
C LEU A 188 5.29 48.27 -58.38
N LYS A 189 4.05 48.78 -58.40
CA LYS A 189 3.41 49.40 -59.56
C LYS A 189 3.97 50.82 -59.78
N PRO A 190 4.52 51.15 -60.98
CA PRO A 190 4.80 52.53 -61.31
C PRO A 190 3.49 53.33 -61.38
N SER A 191 3.47 54.53 -60.81
CA SER A 191 2.26 55.35 -60.68
C SER A 191 2.52 56.76 -61.18
N GLY A 192 1.61 57.27 -62.02
CA GLY A 192 1.75 58.55 -62.73
C GLY A 192 2.24 58.41 -64.17
N ASP A 193 1.84 59.35 -65.02
CA ASP A 193 2.23 59.41 -66.45
C ASP A 193 3.67 59.93 -66.65
N ASP A 194 4.23 60.57 -65.62
CA ASP A 194 5.61 61.00 -65.58
C ASP A 194 6.51 59.82 -65.20
N ARG A 195 7.52 59.51 -66.03
CA ARG A 195 8.36 58.30 -65.88
C ARG A 195 9.74 58.62 -65.33
N PRO A 196 9.95 58.67 -63.99
CA PRO A 196 11.29 58.56 -63.45
C PRO A 196 11.83 57.17 -63.81
N ILE A 197 12.88 57.11 -64.64
CA ILE A 197 13.58 55.86 -64.92
C ILE A 197 14.27 55.43 -63.62
N ILE A 198 13.60 54.58 -62.84
CA ILE A 198 14.15 54.00 -61.62
C ILE A 198 15.41 53.22 -62.03
N SER A 199 16.57 53.70 -61.58
CA SER A 199 17.86 53.14 -61.97
C SER A 199 17.97 51.68 -61.54
N ILE A 200 18.66 50.88 -62.34
CA ILE A 200 18.87 49.45 -62.10
C ILE A 200 19.44 49.21 -60.69
N ASP A 201 20.32 50.09 -60.22
CA ASP A 201 20.91 49.98 -58.88
C ASP A 201 19.95 50.35 -57.75
N ARG A 202 19.01 51.29 -57.98
CA ARG A 202 17.91 51.54 -57.03
C ARG A 202 16.98 50.34 -56.93
N TRP A 203 16.71 49.65 -58.05
CA TRP A 203 15.98 48.37 -58.03
C TRP A 203 16.76 47.29 -57.27
N LYS A 204 18.07 47.11 -57.50
CA LYS A 204 18.92 46.17 -56.73
C LYS A 204 18.86 46.46 -55.23
N HIS A 205 18.90 47.72 -54.81
CA HIS A 205 18.80 48.09 -53.39
C HIS A 205 17.41 47.79 -52.81
N ILE A 206 16.32 48.04 -53.54
CA ILE A 206 14.95 47.73 -53.07
C ILE A 206 14.73 46.22 -52.98
N PHE A 207 15.07 45.45 -54.03
CA PHE A 207 14.95 43.99 -53.99
C PHE A 207 15.86 43.37 -52.95
N GLY A 208 17.12 43.81 -52.84
CA GLY A 208 18.05 43.35 -51.81
C GLY A 208 17.58 43.68 -50.39
N PHE A 209 16.91 44.82 -50.17
CA PHE A 209 16.30 45.14 -48.88
C PHE A 209 15.13 44.19 -48.56
N VAL A 210 14.23 43.95 -49.51
CA VAL A 210 13.08 43.06 -49.33
C VAL A 210 13.53 41.60 -49.12
N ASP A 211 14.47 41.11 -49.91
CA ASP A 211 15.02 39.75 -49.85
C ASP A 211 15.73 39.47 -48.52
N ASN A 212 16.61 40.37 -48.07
CA ASN A 212 17.23 40.27 -46.74
C ASN A 212 16.20 40.37 -45.61
N SER A 213 15.19 41.26 -45.73
CA SER A 213 14.14 41.40 -44.72
C SER A 213 13.25 40.15 -44.61
N LEU A 214 12.87 39.56 -45.74
CA LEU A 214 12.11 38.30 -45.78
C LEU A 214 12.94 37.13 -45.25
N THR A 215 14.25 37.11 -45.51
CA THR A 215 15.18 36.09 -44.98
C THR A 215 15.30 36.18 -43.46
N ASP A 216 15.52 37.38 -42.91
CA ASP A 216 15.57 37.64 -41.46
C ASP A 216 14.23 37.29 -40.78
N ILE A 217 13.10 37.72 -41.34
CA ILE A 217 11.77 37.40 -40.82
C ILE A 217 11.47 35.90 -40.88
N ASN A 218 11.86 35.19 -41.94
CA ASN A 218 11.70 33.74 -42.01
C ASN A 218 12.60 33.00 -40.99
N ALA A 219 13.82 33.50 -40.73
CA ALA A 219 14.69 32.97 -39.69
C ALA A 219 14.06 33.15 -38.29
N ARG A 220 13.54 34.35 -37.99
CA ARG A 220 12.82 34.65 -36.73
C ARG A 220 11.54 33.83 -36.58
N ILE A 221 10.79 33.62 -37.65
CA ILE A 221 9.61 32.75 -37.67
C ILE A 221 9.99 31.32 -37.28
N ASN A 222 11.09 30.78 -37.82
CA ASN A 222 11.56 29.44 -37.48
C ASN A 222 12.07 29.33 -36.02
N GLU A 223 12.76 30.36 -35.51
CA GLU A 223 13.13 30.44 -34.08
C GLU A 223 11.88 30.46 -33.18
N LEU A 224 10.90 31.31 -33.51
CA LEU A 224 9.67 31.47 -32.75
C LEU A 224 8.79 30.22 -32.80
N LEU A 225 8.75 29.49 -33.92
CA LEU A 225 8.11 28.17 -34.00
C LEU A 225 8.76 27.15 -33.05
N GLY A 226 10.10 27.10 -32.99
CA GLY A 226 10.82 26.26 -32.02
C GLY A 226 10.58 26.66 -30.56
N ARG A 227 10.41 27.96 -30.29
CA ARG A 227 10.04 28.49 -28.97
C ARG A 227 8.59 28.19 -28.59
N ILE A 228 7.66 28.28 -29.53
CA ILE A 228 6.25 27.86 -29.33
C ILE A 228 6.18 26.36 -29.02
N ASP A 229 6.94 25.54 -29.76
CA ASP A 229 6.97 24.09 -29.60
C ASP A 229 7.57 23.65 -28.23
N SER A 230 8.64 24.31 -27.78
CA SER A 230 9.21 24.10 -26.44
C SER A 230 8.32 24.63 -25.31
N ALA A 231 7.75 25.83 -25.45
CA ALA A 231 6.81 26.39 -24.46
C ALA A 231 5.52 25.55 -24.37
N ARG A 232 5.03 25.01 -25.50
CA ARG A 232 3.89 24.07 -25.53
C ARG A 232 4.20 22.80 -24.73
N ARG A 233 5.37 22.17 -24.94
CA ARG A 233 5.79 21.01 -24.13
C ARG A 233 5.85 21.35 -22.64
N ARG A 234 6.44 22.50 -22.29
CA ARG A 234 6.51 22.96 -20.88
C ARG A 234 5.12 23.15 -20.27
N LEU A 235 4.19 23.76 -21.00
CA LEU A 235 2.80 23.95 -20.58
C LEU A 235 2.07 22.61 -20.39
N GLU A 236 2.24 21.68 -21.31
CA GLU A 236 1.62 20.35 -21.25
C GLU A 236 2.12 19.53 -20.05
N ILE A 237 3.42 19.61 -19.75
CA ILE A 237 4.03 19.02 -18.54
C ILE A 237 3.47 19.71 -17.28
N ALA A 238 3.48 21.04 -17.22
CA ALA A 238 3.03 21.78 -16.04
C ALA A 238 1.53 21.59 -15.76
N LEU A 239 0.70 21.46 -16.80
CA LEU A 239 -0.72 21.10 -16.69
C LEU A 239 -0.89 19.69 -16.13
N THR A 240 -0.13 18.71 -16.65
CA THR A 240 -0.12 17.32 -16.16
C THR A 240 0.25 17.25 -14.67
N VAL A 241 1.22 18.05 -14.22
CA VAL A 241 1.62 18.12 -12.81
C VAL A 241 0.57 18.84 -11.96
N ALA A 242 -0.02 19.93 -12.45
CA ALA A 242 -1.04 20.68 -11.70
C ALA A 242 -2.36 19.90 -11.52
N ASP A 243 -2.86 19.23 -12.56
CA ASP A 243 -4.10 18.43 -12.46
C ASP A 243 -3.94 17.19 -11.56
N ARG A 244 -2.71 16.70 -11.33
CA ARG A 244 -2.40 15.67 -10.33
C ARG A 244 -2.75 16.14 -8.90
N TYR A 245 -2.26 17.32 -8.52
CA TYR A 245 -2.57 17.98 -7.24
C TYR A 245 -4.00 18.53 -7.15
N ARG A 246 -4.73 18.57 -8.27
CA ARG A 246 -6.14 18.99 -8.34
C ARG A 246 -7.12 17.87 -7.98
N SER A 247 -6.63 16.63 -7.80
CA SER A 247 -7.45 15.51 -7.35
C SER A 247 -8.06 15.80 -5.97
N GLN A 248 -9.36 15.54 -5.82
CA GLN A 248 -10.12 15.92 -4.61
C GLN A 248 -9.85 14.96 -3.45
N LYS A 249 -8.70 15.10 -2.80
CA LYS A 249 -8.36 14.38 -1.58
C LYS A 249 -8.44 15.32 -0.38
N GLU A 250 -9.32 14.97 0.55
CA GLU A 250 -9.39 15.57 1.88
C GLU A 250 -8.54 14.69 2.81
N THR A 251 -7.36 15.16 3.20
CA THR A 251 -6.52 14.53 4.22
C THR A 251 -6.96 15.03 5.58
N LYS A 252 -7.46 14.14 6.44
CA LYS A 252 -7.73 14.52 7.82
C LYS A 252 -6.43 14.43 8.62
N ARG A 253 -6.14 15.50 9.35
CA ARG A 253 -5.17 15.52 10.45
C ARG A 253 -5.92 15.70 11.76
N LYS A 254 -5.26 15.38 12.86
CA LYS A 254 -5.71 15.69 14.20
C LYS A 254 -4.74 16.69 14.83
N THR A 255 -5.28 17.52 15.72
CA THR A 255 -4.52 18.46 16.54
C THR A 255 -4.91 18.21 17.98
N VAL A 256 -3.93 18.01 18.87
CA VAL A 256 -4.20 17.97 20.32
C VAL A 256 -3.98 19.39 20.86
N ILE A 257 -5.07 20.02 21.30
CA ILE A 257 -5.03 21.32 21.97
C ILE A 257 -4.94 21.07 23.48
N VAL A 258 -4.07 21.84 24.12
CA VAL A 258 -3.74 21.73 25.55
C VAL A 258 -3.79 23.13 26.16
N ASP A 259 -4.69 23.34 27.12
CA ASP A 259 -4.73 24.56 27.92
C ASP A 259 -3.93 24.34 29.21
N LEU A 260 -2.84 25.08 29.40
CA LEU A 260 -1.93 24.99 30.55
C LEU A 260 -1.96 26.26 31.41
N GLU A 261 -1.55 26.12 32.67
CA GLU A 261 -1.29 27.21 33.61
C GLU A 261 0.11 27.03 34.22
N ALA A 262 0.99 28.01 34.00
CA ALA A 262 2.37 28.03 34.47
C ALA A 262 2.55 29.04 35.60
N SER A 263 3.01 28.55 36.75
CA SER A 263 3.18 29.35 37.99
C SER A 263 4.34 30.35 37.91
N ARG A 264 5.28 30.11 36.98
CA ARG A 264 6.41 31.01 36.66
C ARG A 264 6.84 30.83 35.21
N ALA A 265 7.54 31.83 34.67
CA ALA A 265 8.15 31.71 33.34
C ALA A 265 9.36 30.78 33.38
N GLY A 266 9.56 29.98 32.34
CA GLY A 266 10.67 29.03 32.25
C GLY A 266 10.59 28.11 31.04
N ASN A 267 11.65 27.32 30.84
CA ASN A 267 11.68 26.22 29.89
C ASN A 267 11.09 24.95 30.55
N TYR A 268 10.22 24.25 29.84
CA TYR A 268 9.54 23.05 30.35
C TYR A 268 9.60 21.90 29.33
N GLU A 269 10.00 20.70 29.79
CA GLU A 269 9.82 19.46 29.04
C GLU A 269 8.33 19.07 29.05
N LEU A 270 7.71 19.01 27.87
CA LEU A 270 6.38 18.44 27.65
C LEU A 270 6.50 17.13 26.87
N ALA A 271 5.71 16.12 27.25
CA ALA A 271 5.64 14.88 26.51
C ALA A 271 4.18 14.47 26.26
N LEU A 272 3.80 14.38 24.99
CA LEU A 272 2.46 13.93 24.56
C LEU A 272 2.51 12.42 24.28
N GLU A 273 1.62 11.66 24.88
CA GLU A 273 1.45 10.22 24.67
C GLU A 273 0.09 9.95 24.03
N TYR A 274 0.05 9.17 22.96
CA TYR A 274 -1.18 8.84 22.21
C TYR A 274 -1.04 7.54 21.42
N GLY A 275 -2.15 6.83 21.29
CA GLY A 275 -2.27 5.59 20.52
C GLY A 275 -2.58 5.88 19.05
N VAL A 276 -2.09 5.01 18.17
CA VAL A 276 -2.37 5.00 16.72
C VAL A 276 -2.66 3.59 16.24
N GLU A 277 -3.52 3.46 15.23
CA GLU A 277 -3.81 2.20 14.55
C GLU A 277 -2.86 1.90 13.37
N ASP A 278 -2.95 0.68 12.83
CA ASP A 278 -2.14 0.13 11.72
C ASP A 278 -0.61 0.17 11.93
N ALA A 279 -0.18 0.00 13.17
CA ALA A 279 1.23 -0.14 13.55
C ALA A 279 1.40 -1.35 14.47
N GLY A 280 2.41 -2.19 14.25
CA GLY A 280 2.52 -3.43 15.04
C GLY A 280 3.75 -4.27 14.73
N TRP A 281 3.80 -5.46 15.34
CA TRP A 281 4.97 -6.33 15.31
C TRP A 281 4.62 -7.82 15.22
N TYR A 282 5.61 -8.64 14.85
CA TYR A 282 5.52 -10.10 14.79
C TYR A 282 6.82 -10.75 15.29
N PRO A 283 6.78 -11.79 16.15
CA PRO A 283 7.97 -12.54 16.55
C PRO A 283 8.61 -13.28 15.37
N HIS A 284 9.94 -13.29 15.33
CA HIS A 284 10.73 -14.04 14.36
C HIS A 284 12.05 -14.52 14.98
N TYR A 285 12.41 -15.77 14.76
CA TYR A 285 13.62 -16.34 15.35
C TYR A 285 14.62 -16.78 14.29
N ARG A 286 15.89 -16.78 14.65
CA ARG A 286 16.93 -17.54 13.98
C ARG A 286 17.57 -18.47 14.98
N LEU A 287 17.66 -19.75 14.66
CA LEU A 287 18.38 -20.73 15.44
C LEU A 287 19.56 -21.28 14.64
N THR A 288 20.77 -21.07 15.15
CA THR A 288 21.99 -21.67 14.61
C THR A 288 22.42 -22.83 15.52
N LEU A 289 22.52 -24.03 14.96
CA LEU A 289 23.09 -25.18 15.63
C LEU A 289 24.62 -25.09 15.63
N GLU A 290 25.22 -25.17 16.81
CA GLU A 290 26.67 -25.24 17.01
C GLU A 290 27.05 -26.67 17.46
N GLU A 291 27.29 -27.54 16.49
CA GLU A 291 27.81 -28.90 16.74
C GLU A 291 29.29 -28.86 17.12
N SER A 292 29.63 -29.50 18.25
CA SER A 292 30.99 -29.65 18.73
C SER A 292 31.31 -31.13 18.92
N ARG A 293 32.51 -31.54 18.49
CA ARG A 293 33.00 -32.93 18.67
C ARG A 293 33.48 -33.23 20.10
N SER A 294 33.47 -32.24 21.00
CA SER A 294 34.11 -32.33 22.32
C SER A 294 33.33 -31.70 23.48
N SER A 295 32.15 -31.16 23.22
CA SER A 295 31.24 -30.60 24.22
C SER A 295 29.80 -30.99 23.90
N THR A 296 28.88 -30.75 24.83
CA THR A 296 27.44 -30.78 24.56
C THR A 296 27.11 -29.95 23.31
N PRO A 297 26.21 -30.42 22.41
CA PRO A 297 25.67 -29.57 21.36
C PRO A 297 24.96 -28.36 21.98
N SER A 298 25.04 -27.22 21.31
CA SER A 298 24.36 -26.00 21.76
C SER A 298 23.70 -25.29 20.58
N VAL A 299 22.70 -24.48 20.89
CA VAL A 299 21.99 -23.67 19.91
C VAL A 299 22.13 -22.19 20.26
N LYS A 300 22.51 -21.36 19.30
CA LYS A 300 22.30 -19.92 19.37
C LYS A 300 20.89 -19.62 18.92
N LEU A 301 20.09 -19.01 19.78
CA LEU A 301 18.79 -18.44 19.44
C LEU A 301 18.92 -16.92 19.40
N ALA A 302 18.84 -16.37 18.19
CA ALA A 302 18.67 -14.95 17.97
C ALA A 302 17.17 -14.64 17.83
N THR A 303 16.68 -13.75 18.69
CA THR A 303 15.32 -13.22 18.68
C THR A 303 15.32 -11.90 17.92
N ALA A 304 14.46 -11.82 16.91
CA ALA A 304 14.14 -10.62 16.17
C ALA A 304 12.61 -10.44 16.11
N VAL A 305 12.17 -9.31 15.58
CA VAL A 305 10.76 -9.08 15.23
C VAL A 305 10.65 -8.41 13.88
N TYR A 306 9.56 -8.62 13.17
CA TYR A 306 9.19 -7.76 12.04
C TYR A 306 8.21 -6.69 12.52
N VAL A 307 8.62 -5.43 12.44
CA VAL A 307 7.79 -4.26 12.74
C VAL A 307 7.22 -3.70 11.44
N TYR A 308 5.96 -3.26 11.47
CA TYR A 308 5.35 -2.46 10.40
C TYR A 308 4.70 -1.20 10.99
N ASN A 309 4.57 -0.19 10.14
CA ASN A 309 3.99 1.10 10.49
C ASN A 309 3.22 1.67 9.28
N GLU A 310 1.92 1.83 9.41
CA GLU A 310 1.06 2.58 8.48
C GLU A 310 0.23 3.64 9.24
N SER A 311 0.72 4.08 10.41
CA SER A 311 0.01 5.03 11.30
C SER A 311 -0.22 6.41 10.68
N GLY A 312 0.58 6.77 9.66
CA GLY A 312 0.73 8.12 9.10
C GLY A 312 2.06 8.77 9.48
N GLU A 313 2.70 8.32 10.56
CA GLU A 313 3.86 8.99 11.14
C GLU A 313 5.14 8.15 11.09
N SER A 314 6.23 8.72 10.58
CA SER A 314 7.54 8.05 10.54
C SER A 314 8.31 8.24 11.85
N TRP A 315 8.72 7.15 12.48
CA TRP A 315 9.45 7.18 13.75
C TRP A 315 10.95 7.22 13.46
N GLY A 316 11.64 8.31 13.82
CA GLY A 316 13.09 8.47 13.62
C GLY A 316 13.87 8.26 14.90
N ASN A 317 14.81 7.31 14.92
CA ASN A 317 15.69 7.01 16.06
C ASN A 317 14.93 6.79 17.40
N ALA A 318 13.75 6.19 17.35
CA ALA A 318 12.91 5.96 18.52
C ALA A 318 13.27 4.65 19.23
N LYS A 319 13.19 4.63 20.57
CA LYS A 319 13.27 3.37 21.33
C LYS A 319 11.95 2.60 21.18
N LEU A 320 12.04 1.35 20.73
CA LEU A 320 10.90 0.44 20.71
C LEU A 320 10.80 -0.36 22.01
N THR A 321 9.58 -0.46 22.52
CA THR A 321 9.11 -1.48 23.46
C THR A 321 8.03 -2.28 22.74
N LEU A 322 7.97 -3.58 22.91
CA LEU A 322 6.95 -4.46 22.29
C LEU A 322 6.08 -5.08 23.39
N SER A 323 4.83 -5.38 23.08
CA SER A 323 3.90 -6.02 24.01
C SER A 323 2.85 -6.88 23.30
N THR A 324 2.32 -7.89 24.01
CA THR A 324 1.13 -8.67 23.62
C THR A 324 -0.17 -8.15 24.24
N ALA A 325 -0.10 -7.13 25.11
CA ALA A 325 -1.28 -6.54 25.75
C ALA A 325 -2.21 -5.88 24.71
N ASP A 326 -3.47 -5.68 25.09
CA ASP A 326 -4.42 -4.87 24.32
C ASP A 326 -4.37 -3.42 24.84
N LEU A 327 -4.12 -2.45 23.96
CA LEU A 327 -4.04 -1.04 24.31
C LEU A 327 -5.43 -0.41 24.54
N THR A 328 -6.49 -1.01 23.99
CA THR A 328 -7.83 -0.41 23.89
C THR A 328 -8.92 -1.17 24.64
N ASN A 329 -8.78 -2.47 24.83
CA ASN A 329 -9.71 -3.27 25.64
C ASN A 329 -9.43 -3.04 27.14
N PRO A 330 -10.31 -2.34 27.88
CA PRO A 330 -10.07 -2.08 29.29
C PRO A 330 -10.18 -3.38 30.10
N SER A 331 -9.34 -3.55 31.11
CA SER A 331 -9.31 -4.71 32.02
C SER A 331 -10.53 -4.78 32.96
N ARG A 332 -11.74 -4.80 32.39
CA ARG A 332 -13.04 -4.89 33.06
C ARG A 332 -13.48 -6.35 33.09
N LEU A 333 -14.11 -6.74 34.19
CA LEU A 333 -14.81 -8.03 34.27
C LEU A 333 -15.91 -8.06 33.21
N PRO A 334 -15.96 -9.05 32.30
CA PRO A 334 -17.03 -9.15 31.31
C PRO A 334 -18.41 -9.27 31.99
N GLU A 335 -19.41 -8.53 31.51
CA GLU A 335 -20.76 -8.62 32.07
C GLU A 335 -21.37 -9.99 31.82
N LEU A 336 -21.68 -10.72 32.89
CA LEU A 336 -22.22 -12.07 32.84
C LEU A 336 -23.67 -12.05 32.32
N GLN A 337 -23.83 -12.19 31.00
CA GLN A 337 -25.12 -12.35 30.35
C GLN A 337 -25.86 -13.58 30.92
N ARG A 338 -27.04 -13.36 31.51
CA ARG A 338 -27.87 -14.45 32.06
C ARG A 338 -28.29 -15.39 30.93
N TRP A 339 -27.79 -16.63 30.96
CA TRP A 339 -28.26 -17.67 30.07
C TRP A 339 -29.70 -18.09 30.42
N THR A 340 -30.58 -18.08 29.41
CA THR A 340 -31.95 -18.58 29.50
C THR A 340 -32.15 -19.69 28.48
N ILE A 341 -32.45 -20.91 28.94
CA ILE A 341 -32.75 -22.03 28.05
C ILE A 341 -34.18 -21.87 27.52
N ALA A 342 -34.32 -21.55 26.24
CA ALA A 342 -35.61 -21.49 25.55
C ALA A 342 -35.91 -22.81 24.85
N SER A 343 -37.11 -23.36 25.07
CA SER A 343 -37.58 -24.55 24.35
C SER A 343 -38.05 -24.19 22.94
N VAL A 344 -37.24 -24.48 21.92
CA VAL A 344 -37.69 -24.38 20.52
C VAL A 344 -38.63 -25.53 20.22
N ILE A 345 -39.94 -25.25 20.24
CA ILE A 345 -40.93 -26.14 19.63
C ILE A 345 -40.62 -26.16 18.13
N ARG A 346 -40.09 -27.29 17.64
CA ARG A 346 -40.02 -27.52 16.18
C ARG A 346 -41.45 -27.51 15.66
N PRO A 347 -41.81 -26.67 14.67
CA PRO A 347 -43.12 -26.73 14.05
C PRO A 347 -43.43 -28.16 13.60
N GLY A 348 -44.65 -28.63 13.89
CA GLY A 348 -45.03 -30.02 13.62
C GLY A 348 -44.83 -30.38 12.15
N SER A 349 -44.32 -31.58 11.90
CA SER A 349 -44.15 -32.10 10.54
C SER A 349 -45.48 -32.57 9.96
N ASP A 350 -46.46 -31.67 9.86
CA ASP A 350 -47.76 -31.95 9.26
C ASP A 350 -47.57 -32.13 7.75
N ARG A 351 -47.68 -33.39 7.31
CA ARG A 351 -47.50 -33.77 5.91
C ARG A 351 -48.80 -33.57 5.16
N MET A 352 -48.70 -32.80 4.07
CA MET A 352 -49.65 -32.71 2.96
C MET A 352 -51.02 -32.05 3.24
N ALA A 353 -51.12 -30.79 2.79
CA ALA A 353 -52.26 -30.38 1.96
C ALA A 353 -51.70 -29.85 0.63
N ARG A 354 -51.66 -30.70 -0.41
CA ARG A 354 -51.33 -30.24 -1.77
C ARG A 354 -52.51 -29.42 -2.30
N LYS A 355 -52.25 -28.19 -2.73
CA LYS A 355 -53.11 -27.47 -3.66
C LYS A 355 -52.24 -26.83 -4.72
N ASP A 356 -52.61 -27.08 -5.96
CA ASP A 356 -51.98 -26.55 -7.16
C ASP A 356 -52.61 -25.20 -7.50
N GLU A 357 -51.79 -24.18 -7.76
CA GLU A 357 -52.17 -22.96 -8.47
C GLU A 357 -50.91 -22.46 -9.17
N GLY A 358 -50.99 -22.25 -10.49
CA GLY A 358 -49.83 -21.97 -11.35
C GLY A 358 -49.86 -20.56 -11.96
N TYR A 359 -49.24 -20.44 -13.14
CA TYR A 359 -49.01 -19.20 -13.89
C TYR A 359 -47.95 -18.25 -13.28
N ALA A 360 -47.06 -17.64 -14.06
CA ALA A 360 -46.66 -17.94 -15.44
C ALA A 360 -45.24 -17.38 -15.69
N GLU A 361 -44.51 -18.02 -16.60
CA GLU A 361 -43.35 -17.40 -17.23
C GLU A 361 -43.82 -16.38 -18.29
N THR A 362 -43.04 -15.32 -18.47
CA THR A 362 -43.16 -14.42 -19.62
C THR A 362 -41.78 -14.19 -20.21
N GLU A 363 -41.40 -15.04 -21.16
CA GLU A 363 -40.40 -14.67 -22.16
C GLU A 363 -40.97 -13.53 -23.03
N ALA A 364 -40.09 -12.68 -23.56
CA ALA A 364 -40.45 -11.63 -24.52
C ALA A 364 -39.92 -12.03 -25.90
N ASP A 365 -40.76 -11.97 -26.91
CA ASP A 365 -40.61 -12.75 -28.14
C ASP A 365 -40.66 -11.90 -29.41
N TYR A 366 -39.91 -12.33 -30.44
CA TYR A 366 -39.72 -11.72 -31.78
C TYR A 366 -39.09 -10.31 -31.85
N ALA A 367 -38.40 -9.91 -32.93
CA ALA A 367 -38.19 -10.57 -34.21
C ALA A 367 -36.76 -10.34 -34.77
N VAL A 368 -36.30 -11.28 -35.61
CA VAL A 368 -35.18 -11.13 -36.55
C VAL A 368 -35.72 -11.39 -37.96
N ASN A 369 -35.20 -10.67 -38.96
CA ASN A 369 -35.13 -11.00 -40.40
C ASN A 369 -34.32 -9.85 -41.08
N ASP A 370 -33.26 -10.09 -41.88
CA ASP A 370 -33.20 -10.67 -43.25
C ASP A 370 -33.66 -9.69 -44.36
N VAL A 371 -33.04 -9.57 -45.55
CA VAL A 371 -31.73 -10.04 -46.09
C VAL A 371 -31.41 -9.31 -47.45
N ALA A 372 -30.20 -9.47 -48.00
CA ALA A 372 -29.77 -9.25 -49.41
C ALA A 372 -29.69 -7.84 -50.10
N GLU A 373 -28.47 -7.53 -50.57
CA GLU A 373 -28.03 -7.18 -51.95
C GLU A 373 -28.92 -6.36 -52.95
N ALA A 374 -28.39 -5.18 -53.36
CA ALA A 374 -27.87 -4.76 -54.70
C ALA A 374 -28.51 -5.27 -56.05
N PRO A 375 -28.14 -4.75 -57.27
CA PRO A 375 -27.31 -3.59 -57.66
C PRO A 375 -27.94 -2.67 -58.78
N SER A 376 -27.13 -1.77 -59.39
CA SER A 376 -27.20 -1.31 -60.81
C SER A 376 -28.32 -0.33 -61.26
N SER A 377 -28.13 0.56 -62.27
CA SER A 377 -26.93 0.97 -63.06
C SER A 377 -27.20 2.23 -63.94
N MET A 378 -26.16 2.67 -64.69
CA MET A 378 -26.22 3.46 -65.96
C MET A 378 -26.56 4.97 -65.88
N HIS A 379 -26.15 5.86 -66.82
CA HIS A 379 -25.40 5.78 -68.10
C HIS A 379 -24.00 6.45 -67.98
N ARG A 380 -22.91 6.05 -68.67
CA ARG A 380 -22.58 5.83 -70.10
C ARG A 380 -22.10 7.11 -70.85
N SER A 381 -20.76 7.26 -70.96
CA SER A 381 -19.87 7.19 -72.16
C SER A 381 -20.37 7.72 -73.53
N ARG A 382 -19.55 8.12 -74.54
CA ARG A 382 -18.10 7.93 -74.85
C ARG A 382 -17.65 8.77 -76.09
N GLU A 383 -16.36 9.11 -76.24
CA GLU A 383 -15.61 9.33 -77.54
C GLU A 383 -16.08 10.47 -78.51
N SER A 384 -15.36 11.00 -79.53
CA SER A 384 -13.95 10.87 -80.05
C SER A 384 -13.54 12.05 -80.99
N ASN A 385 -12.28 12.02 -81.49
CA ASN A 385 -11.73 12.64 -82.72
C ASN A 385 -11.27 14.12 -82.79
N GLY A 386 -10.18 14.34 -83.59
CA GLY A 386 -9.72 15.63 -84.16
C GLY A 386 -9.98 15.70 -85.69
N PRO A 387 -9.14 16.33 -86.57
CA PRO A 387 -7.76 16.83 -86.37
C PRO A 387 -7.37 18.20 -87.02
N ALA A 388 -6.11 18.60 -86.81
CA ALA A 388 -5.13 19.32 -87.67
C ALA A 388 -5.52 20.43 -88.71
N ALA A 389 -4.77 21.54 -88.68
CA ALA A 389 -4.16 22.21 -89.85
C ALA A 389 -3.03 23.21 -89.45
N GLU A 390 -1.95 23.32 -90.24
CA GLU A 390 -0.97 24.42 -90.18
C GLU A 390 -1.33 25.56 -91.17
N PRO A 391 -0.61 26.71 -91.20
CA PRO A 391 0.54 26.79 -92.10
C PRO A 391 1.75 27.63 -91.60
N VAL A 392 2.93 27.36 -92.19
CA VAL A 392 4.21 28.05 -91.96
C VAL A 392 4.45 29.20 -92.95
N GLN A 393 5.02 30.32 -92.49
CA GLN A 393 5.92 31.19 -93.29
C GLN A 393 7.07 31.76 -92.45
N THR A 394 8.10 32.34 -93.09
CA THR A 394 9.46 32.49 -92.51
C THR A 394 10.13 33.84 -92.79
N LYS A 395 11.08 34.26 -91.92
CA LYS A 395 12.41 34.83 -92.29
C LYS A 395 13.36 35.09 -91.11
N LYS A 396 14.63 35.37 -91.45
CA LYS A 396 15.85 35.51 -90.63
C LYS A 396 16.11 36.98 -90.18
N ALA A 397 16.97 37.33 -89.21
CA ALA A 397 17.64 36.60 -88.11
C ALA A 397 18.41 37.56 -87.14
N ALA A 398 18.75 37.05 -85.95
CA ALA A 398 19.80 37.49 -85.00
C ALA A 398 19.63 38.85 -84.26
N PRO A 399 20.27 39.07 -83.08
CA PRO A 399 21.10 38.14 -82.27
C PRO A 399 20.59 37.98 -80.81
N ARG A 400 19.67 37.04 -80.54
CA ARG A 400 19.13 36.83 -79.17
C ARG A 400 19.88 35.83 -78.27
N LYS A 401 20.72 34.95 -78.83
CA LYS A 401 21.19 33.73 -78.16
C LYS A 401 21.89 33.94 -76.81
N ALA A 402 22.64 35.02 -76.61
CA ALA A 402 23.33 35.28 -75.35
C ALA A 402 22.33 35.59 -74.20
N LEU A 403 21.38 36.49 -74.44
CA LEU A 403 20.38 36.89 -73.44
C LEU A 403 19.40 35.74 -73.16
N GLU A 404 18.95 35.03 -74.20
CA GLU A 404 18.09 33.84 -74.04
C GLU A 404 18.78 32.71 -73.27
N GLN A 405 20.09 32.53 -73.43
CA GLN A 405 20.85 31.51 -72.70
C GLN A 405 21.09 31.91 -71.23
N GLN A 406 21.31 33.19 -70.95
CA GLN A 406 21.41 33.70 -69.58
C GLN A 406 20.05 33.63 -68.86
N GLN A 407 18.97 34.10 -69.49
CA GLN A 407 17.62 34.06 -68.92
C GLN A 407 17.12 32.63 -68.68
N ARG A 408 17.40 31.68 -69.59
CA ARG A 408 17.10 30.25 -69.37
C ARG A 408 17.91 29.63 -68.23
N MET A 409 19.12 30.13 -67.98
CA MET A 409 19.95 29.65 -66.88
C MET A 409 19.54 30.27 -65.54
N GLU A 410 19.08 31.52 -65.51
CA GLU A 410 18.43 32.12 -64.33
C GLU A 410 17.07 31.47 -64.04
N GLN A 411 16.24 31.20 -65.06
CA GLN A 411 14.98 30.46 -64.90
C GLN A 411 15.21 29.04 -64.38
N SER A 412 16.10 28.25 -65.01
CA SER A 412 16.37 26.89 -64.53
C SER A 412 17.05 26.87 -63.16
N VAL A 413 17.91 27.83 -62.81
CA VAL A 413 18.45 27.95 -61.44
C VAL A 413 17.35 28.32 -60.44
N ASN A 414 16.38 29.17 -60.78
CA ASN A 414 15.27 29.51 -59.89
C ASN A 414 14.22 28.39 -59.79
N GLU A 415 13.95 27.65 -60.87
CA GLU A 415 13.08 26.46 -60.86
C GLU A 415 13.73 25.31 -60.08
N ILE A 416 15.01 25.04 -60.29
CA ILE A 416 15.77 24.03 -59.51
C ILE A 416 15.85 24.47 -58.05
N ARG A 417 16.12 25.75 -57.75
CA ARG A 417 16.14 26.27 -56.38
C ARG A 417 14.78 26.13 -55.71
N GLY A 418 13.71 26.60 -56.35
CA GLY A 418 12.35 26.48 -55.82
C GLY A 418 11.91 25.02 -55.64
N TYR A 419 12.31 24.12 -56.53
CA TYR A 419 12.07 22.68 -56.39
C TYR A 419 12.88 22.07 -55.23
N TYR A 420 14.14 22.44 -55.07
CA TYR A 420 15.00 21.93 -53.99
C TYR A 420 14.61 22.49 -52.63
N GLU A 421 14.33 23.79 -52.53
CA GLU A 421 13.86 24.46 -51.31
C GLU A 421 12.48 23.96 -50.90
N LYS A 422 11.55 23.78 -51.86
CA LYS A 422 10.24 23.21 -51.56
C LYS A 422 10.34 21.75 -51.13
N ASN A 423 11.03 20.87 -51.85
CA ASN A 423 11.20 19.48 -51.42
C ASN A 423 11.96 19.38 -50.09
N LEU A 424 12.92 20.28 -49.82
CA LEU A 424 13.62 20.34 -48.54
C LEU A 424 12.73 20.88 -47.40
N ALA A 425 11.75 21.72 -47.70
CA ALA A 425 10.70 22.11 -46.75
C ALA A 425 9.73 20.94 -46.53
N ASP A 426 9.05 20.47 -47.58
CA ASP A 426 8.05 19.40 -47.55
C ASP A 426 8.58 18.13 -46.83
N VAL A 427 9.80 17.67 -47.13
CA VAL A 427 10.42 16.49 -46.49
C VAL A 427 10.89 16.76 -45.05
N LYS A 428 11.31 17.99 -44.73
CA LYS A 428 11.62 18.36 -43.32
C LYS A 428 10.34 18.50 -42.50
N GLU A 429 9.27 19.01 -43.09
CA GLU A 429 7.96 19.15 -42.48
C GLU A 429 7.38 17.76 -42.21
N GLU A 430 7.32 16.86 -43.19
CA GLU A 430 6.86 15.47 -43.00
C GLU A 430 7.71 14.70 -41.97
N LEU A 431 9.04 14.82 -42.00
CA LEU A 431 9.93 14.17 -41.03
C LEU A 431 9.84 14.78 -39.62
N ALA A 432 9.65 16.11 -39.51
CA ALA A 432 9.41 16.77 -38.23
C ALA A 432 8.04 16.38 -37.67
N ASP A 433 7.02 16.26 -38.52
CA ASP A 433 5.67 15.89 -38.14
C ASP A 433 5.57 14.40 -37.77
N GLN A 434 6.34 13.52 -38.43
CA GLN A 434 6.53 12.13 -37.99
C GLN A 434 7.19 12.08 -36.61
N LYS A 435 8.32 12.77 -36.41
CA LYS A 435 9.00 12.80 -35.11
C LYS A 435 8.14 13.45 -34.02
N ALA A 436 7.34 14.44 -34.37
CA ALA A 436 6.38 15.07 -33.47
C ALA A 436 5.21 14.14 -33.14
N ARG A 437 4.80 13.22 -34.03
CA ARG A 437 3.86 12.14 -33.73
C ARG A 437 4.51 11.13 -32.78
N GLU A 438 5.66 10.56 -33.15
CA GLU A 438 6.40 9.59 -32.32
C GLU A 438 6.71 10.14 -30.91
N ALA A 439 7.04 11.43 -30.79
CA ALA A 439 7.26 12.11 -29.51
C ALA A 439 5.95 12.40 -28.74
N ARG A 440 4.83 12.68 -29.42
CA ARG A 440 3.51 12.80 -28.78
C ARG A 440 3.07 11.44 -28.23
N ASP A 441 3.07 10.42 -29.06
CA ASP A 441 2.67 9.05 -28.71
C ASP A 441 3.49 8.56 -27.51
N LEU A 442 4.81 8.75 -27.52
CA LEU A 442 5.71 8.41 -26.40
C LEU A 442 5.43 9.21 -25.12
N MET A 443 5.02 10.48 -25.23
CA MET A 443 4.68 11.32 -24.07
C MET A 443 3.29 11.02 -23.51
N ASP A 444 2.35 10.56 -24.32
CA ASP A 444 1.05 10.07 -23.85
C ASP A 444 1.18 8.68 -23.21
N ASP A 445 1.99 7.78 -23.79
CA ASP A 445 2.42 6.51 -23.17
C ASP A 445 3.11 6.75 -21.80
N PHE A 446 3.91 7.82 -21.72
CA PHE A 446 4.54 8.27 -20.49
C PHE A 446 3.52 8.75 -19.46
N ARG A 447 2.59 9.64 -19.85
CA ARG A 447 1.50 10.15 -18.99
C ARG A 447 0.63 9.03 -18.44
N GLU A 448 0.20 8.08 -19.27
CA GLU A 448 -0.52 6.89 -18.83
C GLU A 448 0.29 6.11 -17.80
N SER A 449 1.59 5.84 -18.09
CA SER A 449 2.45 5.10 -17.16
C SER A 449 2.64 5.80 -15.80
N VAL A 450 2.78 7.14 -15.80
CA VAL A 450 2.97 7.96 -14.59
C VAL A 450 1.68 8.06 -13.77
N ASN A 451 0.52 8.22 -14.42
CA ASN A 451 -0.76 8.28 -13.73
C ASN A 451 -1.15 6.90 -13.17
N GLU A 452 -0.95 5.83 -13.93
CA GLU A 452 -1.34 4.48 -13.48
C GLU A 452 -0.40 3.92 -12.41
N GLN A 453 0.91 4.21 -12.41
CA GLN A 453 1.78 3.80 -11.30
C GLN A 453 1.29 4.37 -9.95
N GLU A 454 0.80 5.62 -9.93
CA GLU A 454 0.23 6.25 -8.75
C GLU A 454 -1.16 5.69 -8.41
N ASN A 455 -2.02 5.51 -9.42
CA ASN A 455 -3.35 4.93 -9.29
C ASN A 455 -3.30 3.55 -8.61
N TYR A 456 -2.45 2.65 -9.10
CA TYR A 456 -2.26 1.31 -8.53
C TYR A 456 -1.52 1.35 -7.17
N TYR A 457 -0.57 2.28 -6.97
CA TYR A 457 0.10 2.50 -5.68
C TYR A 457 -0.93 2.84 -4.58
N TYR A 458 -1.81 3.82 -4.81
CA TYR A 458 -2.84 4.21 -3.84
C TYR A 458 -3.94 3.16 -3.69
N LYS A 459 -4.25 2.38 -4.73
CA LYS A 459 -5.12 1.18 -4.66
C LYS A 459 -4.49 -0.02 -3.93
N ARG A 460 -3.23 0.09 -3.50
CA ARG A 460 -2.42 -0.99 -2.87
C ARG A 460 -2.20 -2.22 -3.78
N ASP A 461 -2.25 -2.03 -5.10
CA ASP A 461 -1.89 -3.03 -6.10
C ASP A 461 -0.44 -2.84 -6.55
N PHE A 462 0.46 -3.32 -5.71
CA PHE A 462 1.90 -3.15 -5.88
C PHE A 462 2.46 -3.85 -7.14
N ASN A 463 1.81 -4.91 -7.63
CA ASN A 463 2.22 -5.56 -8.88
C ASN A 463 2.03 -4.63 -10.08
N ASN A 464 0.84 -4.02 -10.22
CA ASN A 464 0.58 -3.11 -11.32
C ASN A 464 1.29 -1.75 -11.12
N ALA A 465 1.41 -1.26 -9.89
CA ALA A 465 2.23 -0.07 -9.60
C ALA A 465 3.68 -0.26 -10.06
N ARG A 466 4.31 -1.39 -9.69
CA ARG A 466 5.67 -1.75 -10.11
C ARG A 466 5.81 -1.94 -11.61
N LYS A 467 4.81 -2.53 -12.28
CA LYS A 467 4.75 -2.70 -13.73
C LYS A 467 4.72 -1.34 -14.46
N HIS A 468 3.82 -0.44 -14.06
CA HIS A 468 3.69 0.88 -14.69
C HIS A 468 4.92 1.75 -14.39
N ALA A 469 5.47 1.73 -13.16
CA ALA A 469 6.73 2.39 -12.83
C ALA A 469 7.93 1.88 -13.65
N SER A 470 7.97 0.57 -13.94
CA SER A 470 8.99 0.00 -14.82
C SER A 470 8.82 0.50 -16.26
N ARG A 471 7.58 0.57 -16.79
CA ARG A 471 7.29 1.18 -18.10
C ARG A 471 7.71 2.65 -18.14
N THR A 472 7.41 3.43 -17.09
CA THR A 472 7.84 4.83 -16.95
C THR A 472 9.36 4.96 -17.10
N LEU A 473 10.13 4.16 -16.36
CA LEU A 473 11.60 4.17 -16.43
C LEU A 473 12.12 3.69 -17.81
N ASP A 474 11.46 2.72 -18.45
CA ASP A 474 11.82 2.24 -19.80
C ASP A 474 11.48 3.22 -20.92
N ILE A 475 10.46 4.06 -20.75
CA ILE A 475 10.19 5.19 -21.64
C ILE A 475 11.25 6.27 -21.44
N ILE A 476 11.51 6.69 -20.19
CA ILE A 476 12.54 7.70 -19.88
C ILE A 476 13.92 7.25 -20.40
N ARG A 477 14.26 5.95 -20.31
CA ARG A 477 15.52 5.39 -20.84
C ARG A 477 15.73 5.68 -22.34
N ARG A 478 14.67 5.81 -23.14
CA ARG A 478 14.72 6.07 -24.59
C ARG A 478 14.96 7.55 -24.94
N LEU A 479 14.65 8.47 -24.03
CA LEU A 479 14.83 9.92 -24.23
C LEU A 479 16.30 10.35 -24.35
N THR A 480 16.56 11.53 -24.91
CA THR A 480 17.91 12.12 -24.92
C THR A 480 18.36 12.56 -23.52
N PRO A 481 19.67 12.80 -23.28
CA PRO A 481 20.15 13.28 -21.98
C PRO A 481 19.55 14.63 -21.54
N ALA A 482 19.21 15.52 -22.49
CA ALA A 482 18.61 16.81 -22.19
C ALA A 482 17.16 16.67 -21.69
N GLU A 483 16.35 15.84 -22.36
CA GLU A 483 14.97 15.54 -21.97
C GLU A 483 14.92 14.78 -20.63
N LYS A 484 15.85 13.82 -20.42
CA LYS A 484 16.03 13.13 -19.12
C LYS A 484 16.27 14.11 -17.97
N GLY A 485 16.89 15.27 -18.23
CA GLY A 485 17.08 16.33 -17.24
C GLY A 485 15.78 16.97 -16.74
N GLN A 486 14.71 16.93 -17.54
CA GLN A 486 13.40 17.50 -17.17
C GLN A 486 12.58 16.56 -16.27
N PHE A 487 12.75 15.24 -16.42
CA PHE A 487 11.96 14.21 -15.72
C PHE A 487 12.64 13.63 -14.46
N GLN A 488 13.54 14.39 -13.81
CA GLN A 488 14.28 13.88 -12.65
C GLN A 488 13.37 13.53 -11.45
N ARG A 489 12.26 14.24 -11.27
CA ARG A 489 11.26 13.93 -10.24
C ARG A 489 10.56 12.60 -10.54
N GLU A 490 10.14 12.40 -11.79
CA GLU A 490 9.46 11.19 -12.26
C GLU A 490 10.39 9.97 -12.25
N ILE A 491 11.69 10.14 -12.52
CA ILE A 491 12.72 9.10 -12.33
C ILE A 491 12.76 8.67 -10.85
N GLN A 492 12.95 9.63 -9.93
CA GLN A 492 13.03 9.35 -8.49
C GLN A 492 11.74 8.73 -7.96
N GLN A 493 10.59 9.22 -8.43
CA GLN A 493 9.27 8.75 -8.03
C GLN A 493 9.00 7.33 -8.54
N ALA A 494 9.28 7.04 -9.83
CA ALA A 494 9.12 5.71 -10.39
C ALA A 494 10.11 4.70 -9.77
N GLN A 495 11.34 5.11 -9.48
CA GLN A 495 12.30 4.28 -8.71
C GLN A 495 11.78 3.98 -7.30
N LYS A 496 11.25 4.99 -6.59
CA LYS A 496 10.64 4.83 -5.25
C LYS A 496 9.42 3.91 -5.30
N ILE A 497 8.51 4.09 -6.26
CA ILE A 497 7.33 3.22 -6.43
C ILE A 497 7.77 1.79 -6.79
N GLN A 498 8.74 1.62 -7.68
CA GLN A 498 9.24 0.30 -8.10
C GLN A 498 9.88 -0.48 -6.94
N SER A 499 10.76 0.17 -6.16
CA SER A 499 11.44 -0.45 -5.01
C SER A 499 10.48 -0.73 -3.85
N TRP A 500 9.69 0.26 -3.42
CA TRP A 500 8.73 0.10 -2.34
C TRP A 500 7.63 -0.93 -2.67
N SER A 501 7.13 -0.96 -3.92
CA SER A 501 6.17 -1.98 -4.33
C SER A 501 6.75 -3.40 -4.23
N TYR A 502 8.04 -3.57 -4.54
CA TYR A 502 8.74 -4.84 -4.36
C TYR A 502 8.94 -5.19 -2.86
N GLU A 503 9.30 -4.21 -2.02
CA GLU A 503 9.39 -4.40 -0.56
C GLU A 503 8.02 -4.76 0.05
N MET A 504 6.93 -4.16 -0.42
CA MET A 504 5.56 -4.46 0.00
C MET A 504 5.05 -5.81 -0.52
N GLU A 505 5.41 -6.22 -1.74
CA GLU A 505 5.15 -7.59 -2.22
C GLU A 505 5.83 -8.65 -1.34
N GLN A 506 7.09 -8.42 -0.95
CA GLN A 506 7.84 -9.32 -0.08
C GLN A 506 7.26 -9.31 1.33
N SER A 507 6.95 -8.13 1.88
CA SER A 507 6.27 -7.98 3.17
C SER A 507 4.92 -8.70 3.20
N ARG A 508 4.11 -8.61 2.14
CA ARG A 508 2.81 -9.28 2.05
C ARG A 508 2.94 -10.81 2.02
N LYS A 509 3.93 -11.36 1.31
CA LYS A 509 4.23 -12.81 1.31
C LYS A 509 4.72 -13.27 2.68
N LEU A 510 5.67 -12.53 3.27
CA LEU A 510 6.21 -12.80 4.60
C LEU A 510 5.10 -12.84 5.66
N LYS A 511 4.22 -11.83 5.67
CA LYS A 511 3.09 -11.68 6.62
C LYS A 511 2.13 -12.87 6.64
N GLN A 512 2.04 -13.66 5.57
CA GLN A 512 1.21 -14.88 5.52
C GLN A 512 1.76 -16.02 6.39
N ASN A 513 3.07 -16.01 6.68
CA ASN A 513 3.74 -17.05 7.48
C ASN A 513 4.01 -16.62 8.94
N LEU A 514 3.87 -15.33 9.26
CA LEU A 514 4.03 -14.78 10.60
C LEU A 514 2.84 -15.15 11.51
N THR A 515 3.05 -15.14 12.83
CA THR A 515 2.00 -15.39 13.83
C THR A 515 1.81 -14.13 14.67
N ALA A 516 0.58 -13.61 14.75
CA ALA A 516 0.28 -12.37 15.45
C ALA A 516 0.49 -12.49 16.98
N PRO A 517 1.01 -11.47 17.68
CA PRO A 517 1.41 -11.57 19.07
C PRO A 517 0.22 -11.63 20.06
N GLY A 518 -0.86 -10.90 19.82
CA GLY A 518 -1.93 -10.63 20.81
C GLY A 518 -2.89 -11.77 21.12
N LYS A 519 -2.61 -13.00 20.65
CA LYS A 519 -3.48 -14.19 20.83
C LYS A 519 -2.74 -15.45 21.30
N GLN A 520 -1.48 -15.32 21.69
CA GLN A 520 -0.62 -16.47 21.97
C GLN A 520 -0.47 -16.79 23.47
N VAL A 521 -0.35 -15.76 24.30
CA VAL A 521 0.03 -15.88 25.72
C VAL A 521 -1.17 -15.69 26.66
N PRO A 522 -1.30 -16.50 27.72
CA PRO A 522 -2.14 -16.18 28.87
C PRO A 522 -1.40 -15.19 29.78
N GLY A 523 -1.29 -13.93 29.34
CA GLY A 523 -0.68 -12.83 30.10
C GLY A 523 0.04 -11.79 29.24
N ASP A 524 0.41 -10.67 29.87
CA ASP A 524 1.11 -9.56 29.21
C ASP A 524 2.60 -9.87 29.06
N PHE A 525 3.01 -10.23 27.85
CA PHE A 525 4.43 -10.29 27.47
C PHE A 525 4.92 -8.89 27.07
N SER A 526 6.18 -8.57 27.40
CA SER A 526 6.84 -7.36 26.91
C SER A 526 8.37 -7.49 26.84
N MET A 527 8.98 -6.84 25.86
CA MET A 527 10.42 -6.74 25.63
C MET A 527 10.80 -5.35 25.12
N ASP A 528 12.00 -4.88 25.47
CA ASP A 528 12.59 -3.66 24.89
C ASP A 528 13.53 -4.03 23.74
N ALA A 529 13.55 -3.25 22.67
CA ALA A 529 14.65 -3.29 21.70
C ALA A 529 15.92 -2.70 22.33
N PRO A 530 17.10 -3.32 22.14
CA PRO A 530 18.36 -2.88 22.75
C PRO A 530 18.91 -1.59 22.12
N LEU A 531 18.45 -1.24 20.92
CA LEU A 531 18.87 -0.07 20.16
C LEU A 531 17.63 0.72 19.70
N SER A 532 17.76 2.04 19.60
CA SER A 532 16.81 2.86 18.85
C SER A 532 16.85 2.54 17.36
N VAL A 533 15.70 2.63 16.69
CA VAL A 533 15.58 2.35 15.25
C VAL A 533 14.71 3.40 14.55
N THR A 534 14.81 3.43 13.22
CA THR A 534 13.97 4.27 12.36
C THR A 534 13.00 3.40 11.57
N VAL A 535 11.70 3.70 11.66
CA VAL A 535 10.61 2.98 11.00
C VAL A 535 9.69 3.99 10.32
N ALA A 536 9.80 4.12 9.01
CA ALA A 536 8.91 4.97 8.22
C ALA A 536 7.47 4.45 8.24
N SER A 537 6.48 5.35 8.10
CA SER A 537 5.07 4.95 7.94
C SER A 537 4.79 4.51 6.49
N ASP A 538 5.38 3.39 6.09
CA ASP A 538 5.38 2.86 4.73
C ASP A 538 4.83 1.43 4.61
N GLY A 539 4.42 0.80 5.71
CA GLY A 539 3.85 -0.55 5.75
C GLY A 539 4.83 -1.71 5.50
N VAL A 540 6.10 -1.42 5.21
CA VAL A 540 7.13 -2.44 4.96
C VAL A 540 7.45 -3.15 6.27
N LEU A 541 7.57 -4.48 6.24
CA LEU A 541 8.02 -5.26 7.40
C LEU A 541 9.53 -5.13 7.57
N ARG A 542 9.95 -4.42 8.62
CA ARG A 542 11.36 -4.14 8.93
C ARG A 542 11.81 -5.03 10.09
N SER A 543 12.88 -5.79 9.89
CA SER A 543 13.44 -6.67 10.92
C SER A 543 14.19 -5.86 11.98
N VAL A 544 13.87 -6.08 13.25
CA VAL A 544 14.52 -5.45 14.41
C VAL A 544 15.08 -6.55 15.31
N PHE A 545 16.39 -6.50 15.58
CA PHE A 545 17.06 -7.43 16.49
C PHE A 545 16.72 -7.09 17.95
N ILE A 546 16.50 -8.13 18.77
CA ILE A 546 16.19 -7.99 20.19
C ILE A 546 17.32 -8.55 21.06
N SER A 547 17.73 -9.80 20.84
CA SER A 547 18.77 -10.47 21.63
C SER A 547 19.30 -11.73 20.94
N GLU A 548 20.53 -12.13 21.26
CA GLU A 548 21.06 -13.47 20.96
C GLU A 548 21.52 -14.14 22.26
N LYS A 549 21.18 -15.42 22.44
CA LYS A 549 21.58 -16.23 23.59
C LYS A 549 21.92 -17.65 23.14
N ARG A 550 22.82 -18.33 23.86
CA ARG A 550 23.14 -19.74 23.67
C ARG A 550 22.45 -20.60 24.72
N TYR A 551 21.87 -21.71 24.31
CA TYR A 551 21.27 -22.74 25.17
C TYR A 551 21.89 -24.10 24.86
N ASP A 552 22.03 -24.96 25.87
CA ASP A 552 22.42 -26.34 25.67
C ASP A 552 21.28 -27.14 25.01
N ALA A 553 21.63 -28.11 24.17
CA ALA A 553 20.66 -28.93 23.47
C ALA A 553 21.09 -30.41 23.36
N SER A 554 20.14 -31.32 23.53
CA SER A 554 20.34 -32.74 23.20
C SER A 554 19.73 -33.05 21.84
N LEU A 555 20.54 -33.61 20.93
CA LEU A 555 20.15 -33.93 19.57
C LEU A 555 19.65 -35.38 19.43
N SER A 556 18.58 -35.56 18.67
CA SER A 556 18.07 -36.87 18.25
C SER A 556 17.32 -36.76 16.92
N TYR A 557 17.38 -37.78 16.08
CA TYR A 557 16.60 -37.82 14.85
C TYR A 557 15.24 -38.48 15.07
N GLU A 558 14.22 -37.98 14.40
CA GLU A 558 12.92 -38.64 14.28
C GLU A 558 12.66 -39.11 12.85
N VAL A 559 12.15 -40.33 12.71
CA VAL A 559 11.86 -40.98 11.43
C VAL A 559 10.41 -41.47 11.41
N SER A 560 9.63 -41.06 10.42
CA SER A 560 8.39 -41.75 10.08
C SER A 560 8.67 -42.82 9.02
N LEU A 561 8.44 -44.09 9.35
CA LEU A 561 8.60 -45.24 8.45
C LEU A 561 7.41 -45.36 7.48
N ASN A 562 7.19 -44.29 6.72
CA ASN A 562 6.15 -44.20 5.69
C ASN A 562 6.69 -44.68 4.33
N ARG A 563 6.01 -44.35 3.22
CA ARG A 563 6.40 -44.79 1.87
C ARG A 563 7.69 -44.13 1.35
N ASN A 564 7.94 -42.87 1.71
CA ASN A 564 9.11 -42.07 1.32
C ASN A 564 9.81 -41.51 2.58
N PRO A 565 10.49 -42.37 3.36
CA PRO A 565 10.98 -41.99 4.68
C PRO A 565 12.07 -40.90 4.64
N GLY A 566 12.34 -40.33 5.82
CA GLY A 566 13.43 -39.40 6.04
C GLY A 566 13.67 -39.20 7.53
N ALA A 567 14.93 -38.99 7.89
CA ALA A 567 15.30 -38.57 9.23
C ALA A 567 15.24 -37.05 9.35
N TYR A 568 14.55 -36.57 10.37
CA TYR A 568 14.49 -35.16 10.72
C TYR A 568 15.28 -34.95 12.01
N LEU A 569 16.22 -34.02 12.00
CA LEU A 569 16.97 -33.68 13.21
C LEU A 569 16.05 -32.91 14.16
N THR A 570 15.98 -33.32 15.43
CA THR A 570 15.25 -32.61 16.48
C THR A 570 16.22 -32.25 17.61
N ALA A 571 16.22 -30.98 17.99
CA ALA A 571 16.94 -30.48 19.16
C ALA A 571 15.97 -30.28 20.32
N ARG A 572 16.21 -30.96 21.44
CA ARG A 572 15.60 -30.67 22.74
C ARG A 572 16.44 -29.63 23.45
N ILE A 573 15.87 -28.45 23.68
CA ILE A 573 16.58 -27.23 24.08
C ILE A 573 16.32 -26.92 25.55
N GLU A 574 17.38 -26.65 26.30
CA GLU A 574 17.31 -26.28 27.72
C GLU A 574 17.18 -24.76 27.88
N TYR A 575 15.98 -24.24 27.57
CA TYR A 575 15.65 -22.84 27.84
C TYR A 575 15.63 -22.59 29.35
N ASN A 576 16.40 -21.60 29.80
CA ASN A 576 16.64 -21.30 31.22
C ASN A 576 16.43 -19.81 31.55
N ASP A 577 15.74 -19.11 30.64
CA ASP A 577 15.46 -17.68 30.72
C ASP A 577 14.20 -17.38 31.57
N ARG A 578 14.04 -16.12 31.99
CA ARG A 578 12.92 -15.67 32.85
C ARG A 578 11.72 -15.11 32.10
N GLN A 579 11.82 -14.93 30.79
CA GLN A 579 10.72 -14.48 29.93
C GLN A 579 10.12 -15.70 29.21
N SER A 580 8.93 -15.54 28.63
CA SER A 580 8.39 -16.51 27.66
C SER A 580 8.98 -16.27 26.28
N LEU A 581 9.00 -17.29 25.43
CA LEU A 581 9.10 -17.11 23.98
C LEU A 581 7.70 -17.25 23.38
N LEU A 582 7.37 -16.36 22.45
CA LEU A 582 6.14 -16.44 21.66
C LEU A 582 6.31 -17.42 20.50
N ALA A 583 5.25 -18.11 20.11
CA ALA A 583 5.23 -18.93 18.92
C ALA A 583 5.47 -18.08 17.65
N GLY A 584 6.32 -18.58 16.75
CA GLY A 584 6.66 -17.86 15.53
C GLY A 584 7.44 -18.70 14.52
N PRO A 585 7.62 -18.20 13.29
CA PRO A 585 8.58 -18.77 12.35
C PRO A 585 10.01 -18.71 12.92
N VAL A 586 10.81 -19.73 12.61
CA VAL A 586 12.23 -19.78 12.92
C VAL A 586 13.03 -20.21 11.70
N ASP A 587 14.02 -19.39 11.31
CA ASP A 587 15.06 -19.79 10.36
C ASP A 587 16.07 -20.70 11.06
N ILE A 588 16.45 -21.80 10.43
CA ILE A 588 17.42 -22.77 10.96
C ILE A 588 18.72 -22.67 10.17
N TYR A 589 19.84 -22.70 10.90
CA TYR A 589 21.19 -22.68 10.34
C TYR A 589 22.08 -23.75 10.97
N TYR A 590 22.99 -24.29 10.17
CA TYR A 590 24.03 -25.24 10.56
C TYR A 590 25.38 -24.52 10.43
N GLY A 591 25.82 -23.87 11.51
CA GLY A 591 26.84 -22.82 11.41
C GLY A 591 26.36 -21.65 10.54
N GLU A 592 27.01 -21.41 9.41
CA GLU A 592 26.63 -20.38 8.44
C GLU A 592 25.63 -20.89 7.37
N ASP A 593 25.49 -22.21 7.21
CA ASP A 593 24.66 -22.80 6.15
C ASP A 593 23.17 -22.78 6.52
N TYR A 594 22.32 -22.26 5.64
CA TYR A 594 20.87 -22.20 5.86
C TYR A 594 20.20 -23.57 5.67
N GLY A 595 19.59 -24.10 6.74
CA GLY A 595 18.95 -25.41 6.78
C GLY A 595 17.45 -25.42 6.46
N GLY A 596 16.79 -24.25 6.42
CA GLY A 596 15.35 -24.11 6.14
C GLY A 596 14.58 -23.37 7.23
N THR A 597 13.25 -23.46 7.19
CA THR A 597 12.35 -22.87 8.20
C THR A 597 11.63 -23.94 9.01
N SER A 598 11.34 -23.62 10.27
CA SER A 598 10.44 -24.39 11.14
C SER A 598 9.50 -23.43 11.90
N ARG A 599 8.73 -23.96 12.86
CA ARG A 599 7.94 -23.14 13.79
C ARG A 599 8.44 -23.34 15.21
N HIS A 600 8.86 -22.24 15.82
CA HIS A 600 9.13 -22.15 17.23
C HIS A 600 7.80 -22.17 18.00
N PRO A 601 7.61 -23.06 19.00
CA PRO A 601 6.39 -23.12 19.80
C PRO A 601 6.33 -21.97 20.82
N MET A 602 5.19 -21.72 21.46
CA MET A 602 5.22 -20.92 22.69
C MET A 602 5.98 -21.72 23.76
N VAL A 603 6.89 -21.05 24.49
CA VAL A 603 7.70 -21.66 25.56
C VAL A 603 7.59 -20.79 26.81
N ALA A 604 7.26 -21.40 27.94
CA ALA A 604 7.21 -20.74 29.24
C ALA A 604 8.63 -20.48 29.83
N PRO A 605 8.77 -19.58 30.82
CA PRO A 605 10.05 -19.36 31.48
C PRO A 605 10.62 -20.67 32.05
N SER A 606 11.89 -20.96 31.73
CA SER A 606 12.61 -22.20 32.14
C SER A 606 11.99 -23.54 31.67
N GLU A 607 11.17 -23.55 30.62
CA GLU A 607 10.58 -24.77 30.04
C GLU A 607 11.48 -25.43 28.97
N LYS A 608 11.66 -26.76 29.05
CA LYS A 608 12.38 -27.52 28.01
C LYS A 608 11.45 -27.84 26.85
N TYR A 609 11.85 -27.52 25.62
CA TYR A 609 11.05 -27.70 24.42
C TYR A 609 11.82 -28.40 23.30
N ASP A 610 11.10 -29.01 22.37
CA ASP A 610 11.66 -29.66 21.18
C ASP A 610 11.48 -28.78 19.95
N LEU A 611 12.50 -28.71 19.09
CA LEU A 611 12.44 -28.05 17.78
C LEU A 611 12.99 -28.96 16.68
N ASN A 612 12.18 -29.20 15.65
CA ASN A 612 12.59 -29.87 14.43
C ASN A 612 13.46 -28.91 13.58
N LEU A 613 14.67 -29.34 13.22
CA LEU A 613 15.71 -28.60 12.51
C LEU A 613 15.79 -28.97 11.01
N GLY A 614 14.83 -29.73 10.48
CA GLY A 614 14.76 -30.12 9.07
C GLY A 614 15.23 -31.55 8.78
N LYS A 615 15.10 -31.98 7.51
CA LYS A 615 15.53 -33.30 7.04
C LYS A 615 17.04 -33.34 6.82
N ASP A 616 17.70 -34.38 7.32
CA ASP A 616 19.12 -34.63 7.11
C ASP A 616 19.34 -35.66 5.99
N PRO A 617 20.03 -35.32 4.88
CA PRO A 617 20.37 -36.26 3.82
C PRO A 617 21.53 -37.22 4.16
N ASP A 618 22.32 -36.96 5.21
CA ASP A 618 23.39 -37.87 5.64
C ASP A 618 22.83 -39.08 6.43
N ILE A 619 21.56 -39.06 6.83
CA ILE A 619 20.88 -40.24 7.38
C ILE A 619 20.00 -40.84 6.27
N GLU A 620 20.59 -41.77 5.55
CA GLU A 620 20.01 -42.48 4.41
C GLU A 620 19.01 -43.55 4.87
N ILE A 621 17.84 -43.61 4.24
CA ILE A 621 16.77 -44.58 4.57
C ILE A 621 16.17 -45.14 3.28
N ASP A 622 16.50 -46.39 2.99
CA ASP A 622 15.91 -47.17 1.91
C ASP A 622 14.74 -48.03 2.42
N ARG A 623 13.71 -48.23 1.59
CA ARG A 623 12.54 -49.08 1.88
C ARG A 623 12.33 -50.10 0.78
N GLU A 624 12.31 -51.38 1.14
CA GLU A 624 11.88 -52.49 0.28
C GLU A 624 10.54 -53.05 0.77
N ASP A 625 9.53 -53.08 -0.10
CA ASP A 625 8.25 -53.72 0.18
C ASP A 625 8.14 -55.06 -0.54
N ARG A 626 7.92 -56.13 0.23
CA ARG A 626 7.69 -57.49 -0.28
C ARG A 626 6.29 -57.95 0.13
N HIS A 627 5.54 -58.53 -0.82
CA HIS A 627 4.27 -59.18 -0.54
C HIS A 627 4.25 -60.60 -1.08
N TYR A 628 3.61 -61.50 -0.33
CA TYR A 628 3.48 -62.92 -0.67
C TYR A 628 2.02 -63.33 -0.50
N GLU A 629 1.33 -63.59 -1.60
CA GLU A 629 -0.02 -64.16 -1.55
C GLU A 629 0.04 -65.65 -1.16
N THR A 630 -0.96 -66.10 -0.42
CA THR A 630 -1.18 -67.52 -0.09
C THR A 630 -2.68 -67.77 0.06
N SER A 631 -3.21 -68.72 -0.69
CA SER A 631 -4.58 -69.23 -0.50
C SER A 631 -4.58 -70.30 0.60
N GLU A 632 -5.59 -70.27 1.48
CA GLU A 632 -5.78 -71.32 2.48
C GLU A 632 -6.38 -72.59 1.85
N GLY A 633 -5.54 -73.31 1.10
CA GLY A 633 -5.84 -74.63 0.56
C GLY A 633 -6.82 -74.67 -0.61
N LEU A 634 -7.17 -75.90 -1.02
CA LEU A 634 -7.97 -76.18 -2.23
C LEU A 634 -9.45 -75.79 -2.12
N PHE A 635 -9.93 -75.39 -0.93
CA PHE A 635 -11.33 -75.05 -0.66
C PHE A 635 -11.52 -73.70 0.07
N GLY A 636 -10.45 -72.95 0.39
CA GLY A 636 -10.53 -71.74 1.20
C GLY A 636 -11.24 -70.57 0.50
N THR A 637 -12.28 -70.02 1.14
CA THR A 637 -13.00 -68.81 0.70
C THR A 637 -12.19 -67.53 0.90
N GLN A 638 -11.17 -67.56 1.75
CA GLN A 638 -10.33 -66.42 2.11
C GLN A 638 -9.01 -66.39 1.32
N ARG A 639 -8.46 -65.18 1.13
CA ARG A 639 -7.07 -64.94 0.75
C ARG A 639 -6.28 -64.52 1.99
N ALA A 640 -5.01 -64.90 2.06
CA ALA A 640 -4.07 -64.36 3.02
C ALA A 640 -2.86 -63.77 2.29
N VAL A 641 -2.52 -62.52 2.58
CA VAL A 641 -1.37 -61.82 1.99
C VAL A 641 -0.41 -61.43 3.10
N ARG A 642 0.80 -62.01 3.09
CA ARG A 642 1.90 -61.55 3.95
C ARG A 642 2.51 -60.31 3.33
N TYR A 643 2.51 -59.21 4.08
CA TYR A 643 3.27 -58.00 3.78
C TYR A 643 4.51 -57.95 4.65
N GLU A 644 5.58 -57.42 4.09
CA GLU A 644 6.88 -57.29 4.74
C GLU A 644 7.57 -56.03 4.23
N GLN A 645 7.67 -55.04 5.11
CA GLN A 645 8.30 -53.75 4.84
C GLN A 645 9.66 -53.75 5.52
N GLU A 646 10.73 -53.67 4.74
CA GLU A 646 12.11 -53.69 5.22
C GLU A 646 12.74 -52.30 5.00
N PHE A 647 13.06 -51.62 6.10
CA PHE A 647 13.70 -50.32 6.11
C PHE A 647 15.18 -50.47 6.47
N THR A 648 16.08 -50.04 5.59
CA THR A 648 17.52 -50.01 5.87
C THR A 648 17.92 -48.58 6.19
N ILE A 649 18.37 -48.32 7.42
CA ILE A 649 18.78 -47.01 7.91
C ILE A 649 20.29 -46.96 8.02
N LYS A 650 20.92 -45.95 7.44
CA LYS A 650 22.38 -45.83 7.34
C LYS A 650 22.87 -44.43 7.73
N ASN A 651 23.74 -44.38 8.72
CA ASN A 651 24.34 -43.14 9.20
C ASN A 651 25.62 -42.82 8.42
N ARG A 652 25.59 -41.78 7.57
CA ARG A 652 26.76 -41.26 6.84
C ARG A 652 27.52 -40.18 7.62
N ARG A 653 27.01 -39.69 8.76
CA ARG A 653 27.69 -38.69 9.60
C ARG A 653 28.98 -39.24 10.20
N SER A 654 29.91 -38.32 10.49
CA SER A 654 31.20 -38.64 11.13
C SER A 654 31.11 -38.99 12.64
N TYR A 655 29.92 -38.95 13.23
CA TYR A 655 29.64 -39.23 14.64
C TYR A 655 28.45 -40.19 14.79
N GLY A 656 28.29 -40.78 15.99
CA GLY A 656 27.16 -41.66 16.29
C GLY A 656 25.89 -40.87 16.60
N VAL A 657 24.74 -41.35 16.12
CA VAL A 657 23.45 -40.64 16.24
C VAL A 657 22.43 -41.45 17.05
N ASN A 658 21.65 -40.75 17.88
CA ASN A 658 20.46 -41.31 18.52
C ASN A 658 19.24 -41.03 17.64
N MET A 659 18.35 -42.01 17.47
CA MET A 659 17.11 -41.78 16.74
C MET A 659 15.91 -42.58 17.26
N VAL A 660 14.73 -42.02 17.02
CA VAL A 660 13.41 -42.60 17.27
C VAL A 660 12.71 -42.81 15.93
N LEU A 661 12.16 -44.00 15.71
CA LEU A 661 11.46 -44.34 14.48
C LEU A 661 10.02 -44.72 14.81
N TYR A 662 9.09 -44.26 14.00
CA TYR A 662 7.64 -44.48 14.14
C TYR A 662 7.15 -45.28 12.94
N GLY A 663 6.80 -46.55 13.15
CA GLY A 663 6.24 -47.45 12.14
C GLY A 663 4.78 -47.76 12.39
N ALA A 664 3.96 -47.81 11.33
CA ALA A 664 2.55 -48.14 11.45
C ALA A 664 2.32 -49.65 11.28
N VAL A 665 1.65 -50.27 12.24
CA VAL A 665 1.05 -51.61 12.08
C VAL A 665 -0.42 -51.41 11.72
N PRO A 666 -0.91 -51.96 10.59
CA PRO A 666 -2.30 -51.78 10.21
C PRO A 666 -3.25 -52.42 11.23
N GLN A 667 -4.35 -51.72 11.50
CA GLN A 667 -5.51 -52.23 12.23
C GLN A 667 -6.67 -52.41 11.25
N SER A 668 -7.59 -53.32 11.52
CA SER A 668 -8.80 -53.45 10.72
C SER A 668 -9.90 -52.52 11.20
N ALA A 669 -10.66 -51.96 10.25
CA ALA A 669 -11.91 -51.24 10.47
C ALA A 669 -13.13 -51.99 9.87
N ASP A 670 -12.94 -53.22 9.40
CA ASP A 670 -13.97 -54.09 8.83
C ASP A 670 -13.77 -55.52 9.36
N ASP A 671 -14.78 -56.11 9.99
CA ASP A 671 -14.69 -57.43 10.64
C ASP A 671 -14.33 -58.56 9.66
N ARG A 672 -14.49 -58.35 8.35
CA ARG A 672 -14.10 -59.29 7.27
C ARG A 672 -12.61 -59.24 6.92
N ILE A 673 -11.85 -58.31 7.50
CA ILE A 673 -10.40 -58.17 7.33
C ILE A 673 -9.73 -58.42 8.67
N SER A 674 -8.82 -59.40 8.73
CA SER A 674 -8.09 -59.78 9.95
C SER A 674 -6.59 -59.60 9.75
N ILE A 675 -5.94 -58.86 10.66
CA ILE A 675 -4.49 -58.71 10.70
C ILE A 675 -3.92 -59.72 11.70
N LYS A 676 -3.04 -60.61 11.23
CA LYS A 676 -2.39 -61.68 12.04
C LYS A 676 -0.89 -61.71 11.79
N ASN A 677 -0.17 -62.54 12.55
CA ASN A 677 1.26 -62.83 12.35
C ASN A 677 2.15 -61.57 12.25
N VAL A 678 1.81 -60.54 13.02
CA VAL A 678 2.61 -59.31 13.14
C VAL A 678 3.97 -59.65 13.74
N LYS A 679 5.05 -59.18 13.11
CA LYS A 679 6.42 -59.24 13.64
C LYS A 679 7.10 -57.91 13.42
N LEU A 680 7.74 -57.41 14.47
CA LEU A 680 8.51 -56.17 14.46
C LEU A 680 9.94 -56.51 14.88
N GLN A 681 10.92 -56.15 14.06
CA GLN A 681 12.35 -56.40 14.33
C GLN A 681 13.16 -55.13 14.05
N PRO A 682 14.00 -54.63 14.97
CA PRO A 682 14.09 -55.03 16.39
C PRO A 682 12.75 -54.86 17.11
N ALA A 683 12.62 -55.39 18.32
CA ALA A 683 11.42 -55.15 19.13
C ALA A 683 11.26 -53.63 19.41
N PRO A 684 10.06 -53.05 19.29
CA PRO A 684 9.84 -51.65 19.59
C PRO A 684 10.00 -51.36 21.10
N GLU A 685 10.38 -50.12 21.43
CA GLU A 685 10.37 -49.60 22.81
C GLU A 685 8.94 -49.54 23.36
N LYS A 686 7.97 -49.18 22.51
CA LYS A 686 6.55 -49.09 22.84
C LYS A 686 5.72 -49.36 21.59
N GLN A 687 4.59 -50.04 21.74
CA GLN A 687 3.51 -50.03 20.75
C GLN A 687 2.30 -49.32 21.36
N GLU A 688 1.59 -48.53 20.57
CA GLU A 688 0.43 -47.76 21.00
C GLU A 688 -0.88 -48.34 20.45
N ASP A 689 -1.97 -48.07 21.17
CA ASP A 689 -3.32 -48.60 20.87
C ASP A 689 -3.86 -48.14 19.50
N ASN A 690 -3.25 -47.09 18.94
CA ASN A 690 -3.50 -46.55 17.60
C ASN A 690 -2.77 -47.31 16.46
N GLY A 691 -2.00 -48.35 16.78
CA GLY A 691 -1.23 -49.15 15.82
C GLY A 691 0.21 -48.67 15.57
N ILE A 692 0.65 -47.54 16.14
CA ILE A 692 2.01 -47.03 15.97
C ILE A 692 2.99 -47.77 16.89
N ALA A 693 4.07 -48.29 16.30
CA ALA A 693 5.22 -48.86 16.97
C ALA A 693 6.38 -47.84 16.99
N ARG A 694 6.90 -47.56 18.18
CA ARG A 694 8.03 -46.66 18.45
C ARG A 694 9.30 -47.49 18.67
N PHE A 695 10.29 -47.33 17.81
CA PHE A 695 11.61 -47.94 17.93
C PHE A 695 12.63 -46.88 18.38
N ARG A 696 13.67 -47.27 19.13
CA ARG A 696 14.83 -46.41 19.43
C ARG A 696 16.11 -47.16 19.09
N MET A 697 17.06 -46.48 18.44
CA MET A 697 18.38 -47.02 18.15
C MET A 697 19.48 -45.97 18.29
N ASN A 698 20.71 -46.43 18.48
CA ASN A 698 21.93 -45.63 18.40
C ASN A 698 22.76 -46.17 17.22
N LEU A 699 22.92 -45.36 16.18
CA LEU A 699 23.65 -45.71 14.96
C LEU A 699 25.04 -45.10 14.98
N LYS A 700 26.07 -45.95 15.08
CA LYS A 700 27.49 -45.56 15.03
C LYS A 700 27.86 -44.86 13.70
N PRO A 701 28.98 -44.12 13.62
CA PRO A 701 29.42 -43.53 12.35
C PRO A 701 29.58 -44.60 11.27
N GLY A 702 29.03 -44.36 10.07
CA GLY A 702 29.10 -45.31 8.95
C GLY A 702 28.28 -46.59 9.11
N ALA A 703 27.55 -46.78 10.22
CA ALA A 703 26.78 -47.99 10.47
C ALA A 703 25.47 -48.03 9.66
N SER A 704 24.98 -49.25 9.43
CA SER A 704 23.69 -49.51 8.80
C SER A 704 22.93 -50.56 9.63
N GLU A 705 21.67 -50.29 9.92
CA GLU A 705 20.76 -51.13 10.70
C GLU A 705 19.45 -51.34 9.94
N LYS A 706 18.67 -52.36 10.31
CA LYS A 706 17.39 -52.67 9.64
C LYS A 706 16.20 -52.67 10.60
N VAL A 707 15.07 -52.15 10.14
CA VAL A 707 13.76 -52.29 10.78
C VAL A 707 12.83 -53.05 9.84
N ILE A 708 12.25 -54.15 10.30
CA ILE A 708 11.31 -54.99 9.54
C ILE A 708 9.94 -54.93 10.22
N ILE A 709 8.93 -54.55 9.44
CA ILE A 709 7.51 -54.58 9.81
C ILE A 709 6.84 -55.64 8.93
N GLN A 710 6.54 -56.81 9.52
CA GLN A 710 5.88 -57.92 8.85
C GLN A 710 4.46 -58.09 9.42
N TYR A 711 3.46 -58.35 8.58
CA TYR A 711 2.10 -58.72 9.00
C TYR A 711 1.43 -59.60 7.93
N GLN A 712 0.33 -60.26 8.29
CA GLN A 712 -0.48 -61.05 7.37
C GLN A 712 -1.91 -60.55 7.40
N LEU A 713 -2.40 -60.03 6.28
CA LEU A 713 -3.77 -59.57 6.09
C LEU A 713 -4.58 -60.72 5.50
N ILE A 714 -5.69 -61.07 6.15
CA ILE A 714 -6.60 -62.15 5.75
C ILE A 714 -7.97 -61.55 5.46
N HIS A 715 -8.58 -61.90 4.32
CA HIS A 715 -9.86 -61.36 3.89
C HIS A 715 -10.60 -62.31 2.94
N ASP A 716 -11.93 -62.14 2.80
CA ASP A 716 -12.72 -62.90 1.82
C ASP A 716 -12.39 -62.51 0.37
N ARG A 717 -12.56 -63.45 -0.57
CA ARG A 717 -12.14 -63.29 -1.98
C ARG A 717 -12.82 -62.15 -2.76
N ASP A 718 -13.99 -61.70 -2.32
CA ASP A 718 -14.78 -60.59 -2.87
C ASP A 718 -14.44 -59.24 -2.22
N VAL A 719 -13.83 -59.24 -1.02
CA VAL A 719 -13.30 -58.04 -0.37
C VAL A 719 -11.99 -57.63 -1.06
N ILE A 720 -11.89 -56.35 -1.43
CA ILE A 720 -10.64 -55.72 -1.87
C ILE A 720 -10.15 -54.84 -0.71
N PRO A 721 -9.12 -55.25 0.04
CA PRO A 721 -8.57 -54.43 1.12
C PRO A 721 -7.85 -53.21 0.52
N VAL A 722 -8.18 -52.02 1.02
CA VAL A 722 -7.54 -50.76 0.62
C VAL A 722 -6.92 -50.10 1.85
N MET A 723 -5.62 -49.86 1.81
CA MET A 723 -4.90 -49.14 2.86
C MET A 723 -5.30 -47.66 2.85
N ALA A 724 -6.22 -47.27 3.72
CA ALA A 724 -6.57 -45.86 3.91
C ALA A 724 -5.34 -45.08 4.44
N ASN A 725 -5.08 -43.91 3.86
CA ASN A 725 -4.03 -42.97 4.27
C ASN A 725 -2.56 -43.47 4.12
N GLU A 726 -2.25 -44.36 3.16
CA GLU A 726 -0.87 -44.46 2.67
C GLU A 726 -0.47 -43.16 1.94
N GLY A 727 0.12 -42.23 2.70
CA GLY A 727 0.34 -40.84 2.32
C GLY A 727 1.15 -40.65 1.04
N GLY A 728 0.47 -40.27 -0.03
CA GLY A 728 1.04 -39.76 -1.27
C GLY A 728 -0.06 -39.09 -2.11
N SER A 729 0.22 -37.93 -2.69
CA SER A 729 -0.73 -37.30 -3.62
C SER A 729 -0.94 -38.20 -4.84
N ARG A 730 -2.17 -38.21 -5.36
CA ARG A 730 -2.41 -38.42 -6.80
C ARG A 730 -2.10 -37.14 -7.57
#